data_AF-A0A933X0N1-F1
#
_entry.id   AF-A0A933X0N1-F1
#
_cell.length_a   1.000
_cell.length_b   1.000
_cell.length_c   1.000
_cell.angle_alpha   90.00
_cell.angle_beta   90.00
_cell.angle_gamma   90.00
#
_symmetry.space_group_name_H-M   'P 1'
#
loop_
_entity.id
_entity.type
_entity.pdbx_description
1 polymer ?
#
loop_
_entity_poly.entity_id
_entity_poly.type
_entity_poly.pdbx_seq_one_letter_code
_entity_poly.pdbx_strand_id
1 'polypeptide(L)'
;MIAPFLLALAQGAPVLTENDAYTVDYLRPPDGALVEVGGMDFLPDGRLAVSTRRGQVWLVENALAPDPKDARFTLFAEGLQEGLGLAVVDGHVVVVQRGELSMLFDRDKDGRAEEVRCITNGWGLSGNYHEFAYGLALDDQFHAYVSLNVGFWDPKWWHGKSKAAWRGWVVEVTPDGRVLPFASGFRSPCGLSMSPEKELWVTDNQGDWEPVGPVYQVKKGRFHGHPASLAWTDAYRATNTEPSDTVPPDVERESPALWLPYKWSRSAGNVVWDQTGGKFGPFGGQMFVTELTNGMVLRAALERVRGDWQGAVFLFRQRIGSTVRGLFAKDGTLLCGMTNRGWGGLSPSHGIARVRHTGRAPFEVRDVHLLQDGFELTFTRPWKRGFAPATTNAALTQYHYDWWWQYGSPERDTKALELAGVEPSADRTKLVLRVKELRAGEMVRCVLSGFVAEDGAPLLHDEFAYTLNQLPAGPLTKTKIARLVPPPAARETKDEGWLRLCYRDAFERWNQQGWRQCDVDLDLAAPEKLAIWDGKGALVNDGKDATDFTSKERFGDGVYAAKFFLPAGGEAQMFVAGRYGVRCAQPATVDGARANRCGAVIAPARTKLATPALDAWKGPGQWHEFEVTYRAARFDAAGQKTANARFDSVRVDETQVLADVEFTGPSEGAPLSSEPERARGPFVLRGIGTIALGGVRVRPERAEREPAATRAEGWTPLYDGEDLQGFTATGAAQWKVDEDGVLQGSGEHGVLWTARDDWTNFVLDARVKISEGGLAALWLRAEDADGKPAGYSAAINSSYPDPQYTGSFPGLASLGTQLVGADTWCDYRLECTDVADGVRLRAWINGVLFNDVVDHTRKASKGRIGLEQHHAGSVVELRSLAIRELPAAAR
;
A
#
# COMPACT_ATOMS: atom_id res chain seq x y z
N MET A 1 46.23 -16.15 -44.23
CA MET A 1 46.43 -16.52 -42.82
C MET A 1 46.26 -15.26 -41.99
N ILE A 2 45.09 -15.07 -41.39
CA ILE A 2 44.81 -13.97 -40.45
C ILE A 2 44.22 -14.64 -39.21
N ALA A 3 44.93 -14.53 -38.09
CA ALA A 3 44.54 -15.08 -36.80
C ALA A 3 43.34 -14.31 -36.21
N PRO A 4 42.39 -14.98 -35.54
CA PRO A 4 41.32 -14.28 -34.85
C PRO A 4 41.84 -13.75 -33.50
N PHE A 5 41.71 -12.45 -33.30
CA PHE A 5 41.85 -11.80 -31.99
C PHE A 5 40.64 -12.20 -31.12
N LEU A 6 40.87 -13.05 -30.13
CA LEU A 6 39.93 -13.27 -29.04
C LEU A 6 39.97 -12.04 -28.12
N LEU A 7 38.95 -11.18 -28.19
CA LEU A 7 38.68 -10.20 -27.14
C LEU A 7 38.26 -10.97 -25.89
N ALA A 8 39.16 -11.09 -24.91
CA ALA A 8 38.80 -11.48 -23.57
C ALA A 8 37.93 -10.35 -22.97
N LEU A 9 36.62 -10.61 -22.83
CA LEU A 9 35.76 -9.81 -21.97
C LEU A 9 36.33 -9.91 -20.55
N ALA A 10 36.86 -8.81 -20.04
CA ALA A 10 37.20 -8.70 -18.63
C ALA A 10 35.89 -8.81 -17.83
N GLN A 11 35.61 -10.01 -17.31
CA GLN A 11 34.59 -10.18 -16.28
C GLN A 11 35.04 -9.37 -15.07
N GLY A 12 34.36 -8.27 -14.78
CA GLY A 12 34.55 -7.55 -13.52
C GLY A 12 34.36 -8.52 -12.36
N ALA A 13 35.21 -8.41 -11.33
CA ALA A 13 35.08 -9.24 -10.14
C ALA A 13 33.65 -9.12 -9.58
N PRO A 14 33.02 -10.22 -9.11
CA PRO A 14 31.68 -10.18 -8.57
C PRO A 14 31.60 -9.20 -7.39
N VAL A 15 30.62 -8.29 -7.46
CA VAL A 15 30.34 -7.31 -6.42
C VAL A 15 29.79 -8.06 -5.21
N LEU A 16 30.39 -7.82 -4.04
CA LEU A 16 29.93 -8.33 -2.76
C LEU A 16 28.46 -7.96 -2.50
N THR A 17 27.64 -8.92 -2.07
CA THR A 17 26.20 -8.78 -1.79
C THR A 17 25.86 -9.15 -0.34
N GLU A 18 24.63 -8.88 0.11
CA GLU A 18 24.12 -9.34 1.42
C GLU A 18 24.36 -10.85 1.64
N ASN A 19 24.17 -11.67 0.60
CA ASN A 19 24.29 -13.14 0.67
C ASN A 19 25.69 -13.63 1.02
N ASP A 20 26.71 -12.84 0.71
CA ASP A 20 28.10 -13.19 0.99
C ASP A 20 28.44 -13.03 2.49
N ALA A 21 27.72 -12.16 3.20
CA ALA A 21 27.86 -11.94 4.63
C ALA A 21 26.83 -12.74 5.44
N TYR A 22 25.61 -12.89 4.93
CA TYR A 22 24.51 -13.58 5.59
C TYR A 22 23.74 -14.49 4.64
N THR A 23 23.83 -15.80 4.85
CA THR A 23 23.04 -16.77 4.09
C THR A 23 21.61 -16.84 4.61
N VAL A 24 20.69 -17.15 3.71
CA VAL A 24 19.29 -17.45 4.04
C VAL A 24 18.96 -18.83 3.51
N ASP A 25 18.49 -19.71 4.38
CA ASP A 25 17.91 -21.00 4.00
C ASP A 25 16.63 -21.27 4.81
N TYR A 26 15.88 -22.30 4.42
CA TYR A 26 14.52 -22.52 4.90
C TYR A 26 14.37 -23.93 5.44
N LEU A 27 13.85 -24.04 6.66
CA LEU A 27 13.45 -25.33 7.23
C LEU A 27 12.32 -25.94 6.40
N ARG A 28 12.34 -27.25 6.22
CA ARG A 28 11.34 -27.96 5.42
C ARG A 28 10.28 -28.59 6.33
N PRO A 29 9.09 -27.98 6.44
CA PRO A 29 7.97 -28.65 7.10
C PRO A 29 7.50 -29.86 6.27
N PRO A 30 6.68 -30.77 6.84
CA PRO A 30 6.10 -31.89 6.11
C PRO A 30 5.29 -31.41 4.89
N ASP A 31 5.27 -32.21 3.83
CA ASP A 31 4.53 -31.87 2.60
C ASP A 31 3.06 -31.56 2.90
N GLY A 32 2.57 -30.42 2.39
CA GLY A 32 1.20 -29.93 2.63
C GLY A 32 1.00 -29.18 3.96
N ALA A 33 1.99 -29.16 4.87
CA ALA A 33 1.88 -28.41 6.12
C ALA A 33 2.13 -26.90 5.91
N LEU A 34 1.16 -26.09 6.33
CA LEU A 34 1.24 -24.62 6.28
C LEU A 34 1.62 -24.06 7.66
N VAL A 35 2.92 -23.92 7.92
CA VAL A 35 3.46 -23.41 9.18
C VAL A 35 3.44 -21.88 9.23
N GLU A 36 2.27 -21.30 9.45
CA GLU A 36 2.06 -19.84 9.58
C GLU A 36 2.47 -19.38 10.99
N VAL A 37 3.74 -19.03 11.19
CA VAL A 37 4.33 -18.81 12.51
C VAL A 37 3.73 -17.60 13.22
N GLY A 38 3.33 -17.78 14.49
CA GLY A 38 2.90 -16.71 15.38
C GLY A 38 3.75 -16.56 16.65
N GLY A 39 4.61 -17.53 16.98
CA GLY A 39 5.54 -17.47 18.11
C GLY A 39 6.59 -18.58 18.05
N MET A 40 7.78 -18.34 18.62
CA MET A 40 8.88 -19.30 18.63
C MET A 40 9.69 -19.17 19.93
N ASP A 41 10.11 -20.29 20.51
CA ASP A 41 11.08 -20.35 21.60
C ASP A 41 11.70 -21.74 21.72
N PHE A 42 12.82 -21.89 22.42
CA PHE A 42 13.53 -23.15 22.60
C PHE A 42 13.14 -23.85 23.92
N LEU A 43 12.83 -25.15 23.82
CA LEU A 43 12.76 -26.03 24.98
C LEU A 43 14.16 -26.26 25.57
N PRO A 44 14.26 -26.62 26.88
CA PRO A 44 15.55 -26.89 27.52
C PRO A 44 16.38 -28.00 26.85
N ASP A 45 15.72 -28.93 26.16
CA ASP A 45 16.34 -30.03 25.42
C ASP A 45 16.86 -29.63 24.01
N GLY A 46 16.65 -28.37 23.60
CA GLY A 46 17.12 -27.82 22.33
C GLY A 46 16.13 -27.93 21.17
N ARG A 47 14.95 -28.54 21.37
CA ARG A 47 13.87 -28.50 20.37
C ARG A 47 13.29 -27.09 20.28
N LEU A 48 12.98 -26.64 19.07
CA LEU A 48 12.29 -25.36 18.84
C LEU A 48 10.77 -25.57 18.89
N ALA A 49 10.08 -24.89 19.79
CA ALA A 49 8.62 -24.85 19.84
C ALA A 49 8.09 -23.70 18.97
N VAL A 50 7.06 -23.96 18.16
CA VAL A 50 6.54 -23.01 17.17
C VAL A 50 5.01 -23.00 17.21
N SER A 51 4.41 -21.90 17.63
CA SER A 51 2.96 -21.70 17.54
C SER A 51 2.58 -21.17 16.17
N THR A 52 1.38 -21.52 15.70
CA THR A 52 0.91 -21.09 14.39
C THR A 52 -0.47 -20.42 14.43
N ARG A 53 -0.71 -19.55 13.44
CA ARG A 53 -2.02 -18.98 13.14
C ARG A 53 -3.10 -20.01 12.81
N ARG A 54 -2.72 -21.26 12.52
CA ARG A 54 -3.65 -22.37 12.28
C ARG A 54 -4.08 -23.07 13.57
N GLY A 55 -3.69 -22.56 14.73
CA GLY A 55 -4.08 -23.15 15.99
C GLY A 55 -3.26 -24.37 16.37
N GLN A 56 -2.03 -24.48 15.86
CA GLN A 56 -1.13 -25.60 16.10
C GLN A 56 0.12 -25.15 16.86
N VAL A 57 0.74 -26.10 17.56
CA VAL A 57 2.10 -25.99 18.06
C VAL A 57 2.92 -27.13 17.48
N TRP A 58 4.08 -26.82 16.93
CA TRP A 58 5.04 -27.78 16.39
C TRP A 58 6.30 -27.79 17.24
N LEU A 59 6.87 -28.98 17.50
CA LEU A 59 8.24 -29.13 17.98
C LEU A 59 9.14 -29.43 16.78
N VAL A 60 10.26 -28.72 16.67
CA VAL A 60 11.23 -28.88 15.60
C VAL A 60 12.56 -29.35 16.19
N GLU A 61 12.88 -30.61 15.96
CA GLU A 61 14.19 -31.17 16.26
C GLU A 61 15.19 -30.75 15.19
N ASN A 62 16.46 -30.63 15.55
CA ASN A 62 17.55 -30.30 14.62
C ASN A 62 17.34 -29.01 13.81
N ALA A 63 16.60 -28.04 14.36
CA ALA A 63 16.33 -26.75 13.69
C ALA A 63 17.62 -26.01 13.28
N LEU A 64 18.74 -26.24 13.99
CA LEU A 64 20.03 -25.61 13.74
C LEU A 64 21.03 -26.52 13.01
N ALA A 65 20.62 -27.69 12.50
CA ALA A 65 21.52 -28.59 11.78
C ALA A 65 22.09 -27.94 10.50
N PRO A 66 23.30 -28.31 10.03
CA PRO A 66 23.90 -27.71 8.85
C PRO A 66 23.00 -27.72 7.60
N ASP A 67 22.38 -28.86 7.28
CA ASP A 67 21.37 -28.99 6.22
C ASP A 67 19.96 -28.72 6.81
N PRO A 68 19.21 -27.71 6.32
CA PRO A 68 17.85 -27.43 6.82
C PRO A 68 16.86 -28.58 6.60
N LYS A 69 17.14 -29.54 5.73
CA LYS A 69 16.33 -30.74 5.52
C LYS A 69 16.38 -31.71 6.69
N ASP A 70 17.34 -31.57 7.59
CA ASP A 70 17.49 -32.44 8.76
C ASP A 70 16.57 -32.05 9.91
N ALA A 71 15.89 -30.90 9.80
CA ALA A 71 14.84 -30.51 10.73
C ALA A 71 13.69 -31.54 10.70
N ARG A 72 13.20 -31.94 11.87
CA ARG A 72 12.05 -32.86 12.00
C ARG A 72 10.96 -32.17 12.78
N PHE A 73 9.79 -32.06 12.17
CA PHE A 73 8.62 -31.40 12.73
C PHE A 73 7.67 -32.44 13.31
N THR A 74 7.34 -32.29 14.59
CA THR A 74 6.33 -33.07 15.29
C THR A 74 5.19 -32.16 15.72
N LEU A 75 3.95 -32.54 15.40
CA LEU A 75 2.77 -31.80 15.84
C LEU A 75 2.54 -32.06 17.33
N PHE A 76 2.79 -31.04 18.16
CA PHE A 76 2.68 -31.09 19.61
C PHE A 76 1.24 -30.92 20.08
N ALA A 77 0.56 -29.91 19.54
CA ALA A 77 -0.80 -29.57 19.90
C ALA A 77 -1.55 -29.00 18.69
N GLU A 78 -2.87 -29.16 18.69
CA GLU A 78 -3.78 -28.53 17.72
C GLU A 78 -5.11 -28.17 18.37
N GLY A 79 -5.90 -27.32 17.72
CA GLY A 79 -7.20 -26.86 18.22
C GLY A 79 -7.18 -25.52 18.97
N LEU A 80 -6.04 -24.80 18.96
CA LEU A 80 -5.93 -23.47 19.56
C LEU A 80 -6.57 -22.39 18.66
N GLN A 81 -7.07 -21.29 19.25
CA GLN A 81 -7.61 -20.15 18.51
C GLN A 81 -6.51 -19.18 18.08
N GLU A 82 -5.75 -19.55 17.04
CA GLU A 82 -4.59 -18.82 16.49
C GLU A 82 -3.48 -18.53 17.53
N GLY A 83 -2.38 -19.30 17.50
CA GLY A 83 -1.25 -19.06 18.40
C GLY A 83 -0.35 -17.93 17.91
N LEU A 84 -0.55 -16.72 18.42
CA LEU A 84 0.06 -15.45 17.98
C LEU A 84 1.17 -14.92 18.91
N GLY A 85 1.59 -15.76 19.84
CA GLY A 85 2.76 -15.59 20.69
C GLY A 85 3.08 -16.88 21.41
N LEU A 86 4.36 -17.13 21.68
CA LEU A 86 4.83 -18.32 22.38
C LEU A 86 6.04 -17.97 23.23
N ALA A 87 6.12 -18.56 24.42
CA ALA A 87 7.34 -18.62 25.23
C ALA A 87 7.42 -20.00 25.91
N VAL A 88 8.64 -20.41 26.29
CA VAL A 88 8.86 -21.59 27.13
C VAL A 88 9.15 -21.14 28.56
N VAL A 89 8.34 -21.61 29.51
CA VAL A 89 8.48 -21.30 30.95
C VAL A 89 8.59 -22.60 31.72
N ASP A 90 9.67 -22.77 32.49
CA ASP A 90 9.96 -23.98 33.27
C ASP A 90 9.84 -25.28 32.46
N GLY A 91 10.21 -25.22 31.17
CA GLY A 91 10.13 -26.35 30.24
C GLY A 91 8.74 -26.60 29.63
N HIS A 92 7.75 -25.79 29.97
CA HIS A 92 6.39 -25.86 29.42
C HIS A 92 6.16 -24.80 28.35
N VAL A 93 5.39 -25.14 27.32
CA VAL A 93 5.02 -24.20 26.27
C VAL A 93 3.84 -23.35 26.74
N VAL A 94 3.99 -22.03 26.65
CA VAL A 94 2.93 -21.05 26.93
C VAL A 94 2.59 -20.32 25.64
N VAL A 95 1.30 -20.27 25.28
CA VAL A 95 0.82 -19.72 24.02
C VAL A 95 -0.21 -18.62 24.26
N VAL A 96 -0.01 -17.48 23.61
CA VAL A 96 -1.05 -16.45 23.45
C VAL A 96 -1.93 -16.87 22.29
N GLN A 97 -3.18 -17.17 22.60
CA GLN A 97 -4.27 -17.33 21.65
C GLN A 97 -5.03 -16.00 21.52
N ARG A 98 -5.88 -15.88 20.51
CA ARG A 98 -6.72 -14.69 20.30
C ARG A 98 -7.54 -14.29 21.54
N GLY A 99 -8.11 -15.26 22.25
CA GLY A 99 -8.97 -15.05 23.41
C GLY A 99 -8.38 -15.50 24.75
N GLU A 100 -7.19 -16.10 24.78
CA GLU A 100 -6.69 -16.79 25.97
C GLU A 100 -5.16 -16.83 26.03
N LEU A 101 -4.58 -16.77 27.22
CA LEU A 101 -3.20 -17.22 27.49
C LEU A 101 -3.26 -18.63 28.09
N SER A 102 -2.58 -19.59 27.48
CA SER A 102 -2.66 -21.00 27.89
C SER A 102 -1.29 -21.63 28.07
N MET A 103 -1.17 -22.56 29.01
CA MET A 103 0.00 -23.42 29.19
C MET A 103 -0.33 -24.85 28.73
N LEU A 104 0.60 -25.45 27.99
CA LEU A 104 0.44 -26.79 27.40
C LEU A 104 1.31 -27.79 28.17
N PHE A 105 0.74 -28.94 28.51
CA PHE A 105 1.43 -30.01 29.24
C PHE A 105 1.45 -31.30 28.43
N ASP A 106 2.66 -31.83 28.27
CA ASP A 106 2.96 -33.20 27.86
C ASP A 106 3.22 -34.02 29.12
N ARG A 107 2.23 -34.81 29.53
CA ARG A 107 2.21 -35.51 30.83
C ARG A 107 3.00 -36.80 30.79
N ASP A 108 2.99 -37.50 29.65
CA ASP A 108 3.65 -38.79 29.47
C ASP A 108 4.98 -38.70 28.70
N LYS A 109 5.34 -37.50 28.22
CA LYS A 109 6.58 -37.15 27.51
C LYS A 109 6.68 -37.80 26.14
N ASP A 110 5.55 -38.05 25.47
CA ASP A 110 5.51 -38.64 24.13
C ASP A 110 5.72 -37.61 22.99
N GLY A 111 5.83 -36.32 23.33
CA GLY A 111 5.97 -35.23 22.37
C GLY A 111 4.64 -34.69 21.84
N ARG A 112 3.53 -34.93 22.55
CA ARG A 112 2.22 -34.30 22.35
C ARG A 112 1.74 -33.66 23.65
N ALA A 113 0.81 -32.72 23.54
CA ALA A 113 0.17 -32.12 24.70
C ALA A 113 -1.20 -32.74 24.93
N GLU A 114 -1.43 -33.30 26.12
CA GLU A 114 -2.73 -33.87 26.51
C GLU A 114 -3.60 -32.85 27.25
N GLU A 115 -2.98 -31.82 27.84
CA GLU A 115 -3.67 -30.81 28.64
C GLU A 115 -3.32 -29.40 28.16
N VAL A 116 -4.35 -28.63 27.83
CA VAL A 116 -4.28 -27.18 27.62
C VAL A 116 -4.93 -26.51 28.83
N ARG A 117 -4.14 -25.81 29.63
CA ARG A 117 -4.61 -25.09 30.81
C ARG A 117 -4.71 -23.60 30.54
N CYS A 118 -5.91 -23.06 30.61
CA CYS A 118 -6.17 -21.63 30.59
C CYS A 118 -5.52 -20.97 31.83
N ILE A 119 -4.58 -20.05 31.59
CA ILE A 119 -4.05 -19.15 32.63
C ILE A 119 -5.05 -18.00 32.81
N THR A 120 -5.48 -17.40 31.70
CA THR A 120 -6.49 -16.35 31.71
C THR A 120 -7.14 -16.17 30.35
N ASN A 121 -8.41 -15.77 30.35
CA ASN A 121 -9.17 -15.28 29.20
C ASN A 121 -9.79 -13.90 29.51
N GLY A 122 -9.11 -13.11 30.35
CA GLY A 122 -9.64 -11.88 30.96
C GLY A 122 -9.75 -10.65 30.05
N TRP A 123 -9.64 -10.79 28.71
CA TRP A 123 -9.86 -9.70 27.74
C TRP A 123 -10.99 -10.00 26.76
N GLY A 124 -11.58 -8.97 26.16
CA GLY A 124 -12.80 -9.11 25.37
C GLY A 124 -12.55 -9.43 23.89
N LEU A 125 -13.49 -10.16 23.26
CA LEU A 125 -13.59 -10.38 21.82
C LEU A 125 -15.02 -10.08 21.36
N SER A 126 -15.15 -9.30 20.28
CA SER A 126 -16.44 -9.03 19.62
C SER A 126 -16.73 -10.01 18.48
N GLY A 127 -15.75 -10.86 18.10
CA GLY A 127 -15.79 -11.68 16.89
C GLY A 127 -15.27 -10.97 15.64
N ASN A 128 -14.76 -9.74 15.76
CA ASN A 128 -14.14 -9.05 14.63
C ASN A 128 -12.84 -9.76 14.20
N TYR A 129 -12.62 -9.90 12.89
CA TYR A 129 -11.47 -10.63 12.34
C TYR A 129 -10.12 -10.07 12.82
N HIS A 130 -10.01 -8.76 13.03
CA HIS A 130 -8.75 -8.11 13.36
C HIS A 130 -8.44 -8.05 14.86
N GLU A 131 -9.31 -8.52 15.76
CA GLU A 131 -9.06 -8.47 17.20
C GLU A 131 -8.04 -9.53 17.67
N PHE A 132 -6.81 -9.43 17.18
CA PHE A 132 -5.67 -10.27 17.53
C PHE A 132 -5.16 -9.97 18.95
N ALA A 133 -4.52 -10.97 19.56
CA ALA A 133 -3.71 -10.83 20.76
C ALA A 133 -2.28 -11.28 20.41
N TYR A 134 -1.29 -10.41 20.60
CA TYR A 134 0.10 -10.70 20.24
C TYR A 134 0.99 -10.79 21.48
N GLY A 135 2.05 -11.59 21.36
CA GLY A 135 2.99 -11.82 22.44
C GLY A 135 4.11 -12.81 22.05
N LEU A 136 4.81 -13.41 23.00
CA LEU A 136 4.67 -13.22 24.45
C LEU A 136 5.97 -12.65 25.01
N ALA A 137 5.89 -11.46 25.62
CA ALA A 137 6.96 -10.89 26.41
C ALA A 137 6.72 -11.22 27.88
N LEU A 138 7.75 -11.71 28.58
CA LEU A 138 7.69 -12.14 29.98
C LEU A 138 8.84 -11.52 30.78
N ASP A 139 8.58 -11.16 32.03
CA ASP A 139 9.66 -10.94 32.99
C ASP A 139 10.05 -12.23 33.73
N ASP A 140 11.07 -12.14 34.58
CA ASP A 140 11.62 -13.29 35.32
C ASP A 140 10.67 -13.80 36.42
N GLN A 141 9.58 -13.08 36.70
CA GLN A 141 8.55 -13.42 37.67
C GLN A 141 7.25 -13.92 37.02
N PHE A 142 7.22 -14.12 35.69
CA PHE A 142 6.05 -14.50 34.89
C PHE A 142 5.01 -13.38 34.70
N HIS A 143 5.33 -12.12 34.93
CA HIS A 143 4.43 -11.07 34.43
C HIS A 143 4.47 -11.10 32.89
N ALA A 144 3.33 -11.46 32.32
CA ALA A 144 3.14 -11.66 30.89
C ALA A 144 2.55 -10.40 30.25
N TYR A 145 3.14 -9.94 29.16
CA TYR A 145 2.65 -8.78 28.43
C TYR A 145 2.05 -9.22 27.09
N VAL A 146 0.81 -8.80 26.86
CA VAL A 146 0.02 -9.11 25.66
C VAL A 146 -0.47 -7.81 25.06
N SER A 147 -0.26 -7.60 23.77
CA SER A 147 -0.85 -6.47 23.06
C SER A 147 -2.15 -6.91 22.39
N LEU A 148 -3.15 -6.04 22.39
CA LEU A 148 -4.49 -6.34 21.89
C LEU A 148 -4.79 -5.38 20.74
N ASN A 149 -4.90 -5.92 19.52
CA ASN A 149 -5.20 -5.14 18.33
C ASN A 149 -6.60 -4.52 18.41
N VAL A 150 -6.77 -3.33 17.84
CA VAL A 150 -8.11 -2.77 17.55
C VAL A 150 -8.82 -3.61 16.49
N GLY A 151 -10.15 -3.55 16.46
CA GLY A 151 -10.92 -4.13 15.36
C GLY A 151 -11.11 -3.12 14.22
N PHE A 152 -11.61 -3.61 13.09
CA PHE A 152 -11.92 -2.77 11.93
C PHE A 152 -13.29 -3.16 11.36
N TRP A 153 -14.19 -2.18 11.15
CA TRP A 153 -15.60 -2.41 10.79
C TRP A 153 -16.00 -1.67 9.52
N ASP A 154 -16.97 -2.21 8.79
CA ASP A 154 -17.54 -1.58 7.60
C ASP A 154 -18.44 -0.38 7.93
N PRO A 155 -18.50 0.63 7.05
CA PRO A 155 -17.78 0.73 5.75
C PRO A 155 -16.33 1.26 5.88
N LYS A 156 -15.90 1.70 7.07
CA LYS A 156 -14.56 2.26 7.31
C LYS A 156 -13.59 1.19 7.80
N TRP A 157 -13.34 0.17 6.98
CA TRP A 157 -12.48 -0.98 7.31
C TRP A 157 -11.03 -0.63 7.69
N TRP A 158 -10.60 0.63 7.53
CA TRP A 158 -9.26 1.08 7.89
C TRP A 158 -9.20 1.90 9.19
N HIS A 159 -10.35 2.25 9.80
CA HIS A 159 -10.41 2.94 11.10
C HIS A 159 -10.50 1.95 12.26
N GLY A 160 -9.54 2.02 13.17
CA GLY A 160 -9.49 1.17 14.34
C GLY A 160 -10.54 1.55 15.38
N LYS A 161 -11.31 0.57 15.88
CA LYS A 161 -12.17 0.77 17.07
C LYS A 161 -11.89 -0.23 18.18
N SER A 162 -12.26 0.15 19.39
CA SER A 162 -12.08 -0.66 20.59
C SER A 162 -13.43 -1.09 21.17
N LYS A 163 -14.23 -1.84 20.41
CA LYS A 163 -15.58 -2.25 20.85
C LYS A 163 -15.58 -3.33 21.93
N ALA A 164 -14.52 -4.13 22.01
CA ALA A 164 -14.30 -5.09 23.09
C ALA A 164 -13.25 -4.59 24.09
N ALA A 165 -13.31 -5.14 25.32
CA ALA A 165 -12.47 -4.71 26.42
C ALA A 165 -10.98 -4.77 26.07
N TRP A 166 -10.28 -3.67 26.38
CA TRP A 166 -8.83 -3.52 26.28
C TRP A 166 -8.26 -3.56 24.85
N ARG A 167 -9.07 -3.45 23.81
CA ARG A 167 -8.56 -3.36 22.43
C ARG A 167 -7.78 -2.04 22.23
N GLY A 168 -6.65 -2.11 21.54
CA GLY A 168 -5.66 -1.02 21.46
C GLY A 168 -4.85 -0.78 22.75
N TRP A 169 -4.81 -1.77 23.65
CA TRP A 169 -3.96 -1.74 24.85
C TRP A 169 -2.88 -2.81 24.81
N VAL A 170 -1.80 -2.54 25.54
CA VAL A 170 -0.97 -3.60 26.14
C VAL A 170 -1.51 -3.86 27.53
N VAL A 171 -1.72 -5.14 27.85
CA VAL A 171 -2.13 -5.62 29.17
C VAL A 171 -1.01 -6.42 29.82
N GLU A 172 -0.96 -6.36 31.14
CA GLU A 172 -0.11 -7.16 32.01
C GLU A 172 -0.94 -8.30 32.60
N VAL A 173 -0.50 -9.54 32.46
CA VAL A 173 -1.06 -10.73 33.10
C VAL A 173 -0.14 -11.09 34.25
N THR A 174 -0.66 -11.02 35.47
CA THR A 174 0.11 -11.36 36.67
C THR A 174 0.33 -12.88 36.78
N PRO A 175 1.24 -13.35 37.64
CA PRO A 175 1.50 -14.79 37.83
C PRO A 175 0.27 -15.60 38.28
N ASP A 176 -0.68 -14.94 38.94
CA ASP A 176 -1.97 -15.53 39.33
C ASP A 176 -3.08 -15.38 38.27
N GLY A 177 -2.76 -14.92 37.06
CA GLY A 177 -3.66 -14.87 35.90
C GLY A 177 -4.57 -13.64 35.83
N ARG A 178 -4.37 -12.60 36.66
CA ARG A 178 -5.16 -11.36 36.58
C ARG A 178 -4.68 -10.49 35.44
N VAL A 179 -5.62 -9.93 34.67
CA VAL A 179 -5.35 -8.99 33.58
C VAL A 179 -5.45 -7.56 34.09
N LEU A 180 -4.36 -6.81 33.99
CA LEU A 180 -4.25 -5.40 34.39
C LEU A 180 -3.93 -4.53 33.17
N PRO A 181 -4.57 -3.37 33.00
CA PRO A 181 -4.18 -2.44 31.94
C PRO A 181 -2.75 -1.94 32.19
N PHE A 182 -1.90 -2.02 31.16
CA PHE A 182 -0.51 -1.57 31.26
C PHE A 182 -0.29 -0.26 30.52
N ALA A 183 -0.61 -0.20 29.22
CA ALA A 183 -0.45 1.00 28.40
C ALA A 183 -1.49 1.04 27.28
N SER A 184 -1.85 2.26 26.85
CA SER A 184 -2.88 2.50 25.83
C SER A 184 -2.30 3.19 24.60
N GLY A 185 -3.13 3.34 23.57
CA GLY A 185 -2.79 4.11 22.38
C GLY A 185 -2.18 3.29 21.25
N PHE A 186 -2.45 1.99 21.19
CA PHE A 186 -1.96 1.13 20.12
C PHE A 186 -3.05 0.87 19.08
N ARG A 187 -2.62 0.72 17.83
CA ARG A 187 -3.48 0.37 16.70
C ARG A 187 -3.43 -1.13 16.49
N SER A 188 -2.39 -1.62 15.82
CA SER A 188 -2.09 -3.01 15.49
C SER A 188 -0.69 -3.43 15.93
N PRO A 189 -0.47 -3.52 17.26
CA PRO A 189 0.84 -3.75 17.86
C PRO A 189 1.34 -5.19 17.72
N CYS A 190 1.80 -5.58 16.53
CA CYS A 190 2.11 -6.98 16.19
C CYS A 190 3.36 -7.55 16.88
N GLY A 191 4.32 -6.69 17.24
CA GLY A 191 5.58 -7.08 17.86
C GLY A 191 5.63 -6.74 19.34
N LEU A 192 6.01 -7.71 20.18
CA LEU A 192 6.31 -7.53 21.60
C LEU A 192 7.59 -8.26 21.95
N SER A 193 8.48 -7.62 22.70
CA SER A 193 9.70 -8.26 23.21
C SER A 193 10.21 -7.56 24.46
N MET A 194 10.95 -8.30 25.29
CA MET A 194 11.72 -7.74 26.39
C MET A 194 13.15 -7.48 25.94
N SER A 195 13.68 -6.30 26.28
CA SER A 195 15.10 -6.01 26.03
C SER A 195 16.01 -6.75 27.02
N PRO A 196 17.33 -6.80 26.75
CA PRO A 196 18.32 -7.30 27.71
C PRO A 196 18.23 -6.63 29.09
N GLU A 197 17.88 -5.35 29.13
CA GLU A 197 17.70 -4.54 30.34
C GLU A 197 16.30 -4.69 30.97
N LYS A 198 15.50 -5.66 30.50
CA LYS A 198 14.13 -5.95 30.99
C LYS A 198 13.16 -4.78 30.79
N GLU A 199 13.33 -4.04 29.69
CA GLU A 199 12.37 -3.02 29.26
C GLU A 199 11.38 -3.64 28.25
N LEU A 200 10.11 -3.24 28.28
CA LEU A 200 9.10 -3.73 27.33
C LEU A 200 9.14 -2.90 26.04
N TRP A 201 9.21 -3.59 24.89
CA TRP A 201 9.24 -2.96 23.57
C TRP A 201 8.13 -3.47 22.68
N VAL A 202 7.51 -2.54 21.96
CA VAL A 202 6.38 -2.81 21.08
C VAL A 202 6.57 -2.15 19.73
N THR A 203 6.32 -2.89 18.67
CA THR A 203 6.13 -2.32 17.33
C THR A 203 4.64 -2.15 17.07
N ASP A 204 4.28 -1.09 16.36
CA ASP A 204 2.92 -0.89 15.86
C ASP A 204 2.92 -0.76 14.34
N ASN A 205 1.75 -0.91 13.73
CA ASN A 205 1.57 -0.90 12.29
C ASN A 205 0.77 0.32 11.85
N GLN A 206 1.31 0.99 10.84
CA GLN A 206 0.74 2.17 10.19
C GLN A 206 -0.77 2.02 9.90
N GLY A 207 -1.50 3.11 10.12
CA GLY A 207 -2.85 3.31 9.59
C GLY A 207 -3.46 4.61 10.11
N ASP A 208 -4.73 4.60 10.47
CA ASP A 208 -5.34 5.75 11.13
C ASP A 208 -4.61 6.05 12.45
N TRP A 209 -4.33 7.32 12.72
CA TRP A 209 -3.62 7.81 13.90
C TRP A 209 -2.20 7.29 14.12
N GLU A 210 -1.69 6.44 13.22
CA GLU A 210 -0.36 5.86 13.27
C GLU A 210 0.35 6.10 11.92
N PRO A 211 1.18 7.15 11.79
CA PRO A 211 1.62 7.68 10.50
C PRO A 211 2.51 6.73 9.70
N VAL A 212 3.42 6.03 10.34
CA VAL A 212 4.27 4.93 9.81
C VAL A 212 4.50 3.93 10.95
N GLY A 213 5.20 2.82 10.76
CA GLY A 213 5.43 1.86 11.85
C GLY A 213 6.34 2.41 12.94
N PRO A 214 5.90 2.58 14.20
CA PRO A 214 6.77 2.97 15.31
C PRO A 214 7.39 1.76 16.01
N VAL A 215 8.48 2.02 16.73
CA VAL A 215 9.01 1.15 17.78
C VAL A 215 9.02 1.93 19.09
N TYR A 216 8.22 1.50 20.06
CA TYR A 216 8.07 2.10 21.37
C TYR A 216 8.85 1.34 22.43
N GLN A 217 9.53 2.07 23.32
CA GLN A 217 9.77 1.59 24.67
C GLN A 217 8.50 1.88 25.49
N VAL A 218 7.77 0.85 25.89
CA VAL A 218 6.44 1.00 26.50
C VAL A 218 6.56 1.24 28.00
N LYS A 219 5.96 2.34 28.46
CA LYS A 219 5.92 2.73 29.88
C LYS A 219 4.50 2.61 30.42
N LYS A 220 4.35 2.06 31.63
CA LYS A 220 3.05 1.86 32.29
C LYS A 220 2.28 3.18 32.43
N GLY A 221 0.99 3.15 32.12
CA GLY A 221 0.05 4.27 32.21
C GLY A 221 0.16 5.31 31.10
N ARG A 222 1.04 5.12 30.11
CA ARG A 222 1.23 6.07 29.00
C ARG A 222 0.36 5.78 27.78
N PHE A 223 0.12 6.81 26.97
CA PHE A 223 -0.65 6.77 25.73
C PHE A 223 0.28 6.89 24.51
N HIS A 224 0.14 5.97 23.55
CA HIS A 224 1.09 5.79 22.44
C HIS A 224 0.55 6.27 21.08
N GLY A 225 -0.64 6.89 21.02
CA GLY A 225 -1.07 7.63 19.83
C GLY A 225 -2.48 7.30 19.31
N HIS A 226 -2.91 6.05 19.32
CA HIS A 226 -4.20 5.67 18.72
C HIS A 226 -5.40 5.87 19.68
N PRO A 227 -6.38 6.74 19.36
CA PRO A 227 -7.41 7.18 20.31
C PRO A 227 -8.40 6.10 20.73
N ALA A 228 -8.69 5.09 19.90
CA ALA A 228 -9.77 4.12 20.17
C ALA A 228 -9.69 3.45 21.55
N SER A 229 -8.48 3.15 22.01
CA SER A 229 -8.21 2.53 23.31
C SER A 229 -8.72 3.36 24.50
N LEU A 230 -8.82 4.68 24.35
CA LEU A 230 -9.27 5.60 25.40
C LEU A 230 -10.70 5.33 25.86
N ALA A 231 -11.52 4.64 25.04
CA ALA A 231 -12.87 4.19 25.40
C ALA A 231 -12.90 3.35 26.70
N TRP A 232 -11.77 2.74 27.07
CA TRP A 232 -11.64 1.88 28.26
C TRP A 232 -10.99 2.57 29.46
N THR A 233 -10.71 3.88 29.36
CA THR A 233 -10.27 4.70 30.49
C THR A 233 -11.46 5.14 31.36
N ASP A 234 -11.20 5.48 32.61
CA ASP A 234 -12.24 5.93 33.55
C ASP A 234 -12.99 7.16 33.03
N ALA A 235 -12.29 8.08 32.34
CA ALA A 235 -12.88 9.30 31.78
C ALA A 235 -14.01 9.00 30.78
N TYR A 236 -13.78 8.11 29.82
CA TYR A 236 -14.78 7.75 28.80
C TYR A 236 -15.83 6.77 29.33
N ARG A 237 -15.44 5.87 30.24
CA ARG A 237 -16.37 4.93 30.86
C ARG A 237 -17.38 5.60 31.78
N ALA A 238 -16.97 6.65 32.51
CA ALA A 238 -17.85 7.39 33.40
C ALA A 238 -18.96 8.15 32.62
N THR A 239 -18.69 8.57 31.39
CA THR A 239 -19.62 9.33 30.53
C THR A 239 -20.35 8.47 29.50
N ASN A 240 -19.98 7.19 29.35
CA ASN A 240 -20.47 6.30 28.31
C ASN A 240 -20.34 6.89 26.89
N THR A 241 -19.18 7.49 26.60
CA THR A 241 -18.86 8.10 25.30
C THR A 241 -17.70 7.37 24.63
N GLU A 242 -17.58 7.50 23.30
CA GLU A 242 -16.42 7.00 22.56
C GLU A 242 -15.44 8.15 22.19
N PRO A 243 -14.13 7.87 22.05
CA PRO A 243 -13.18 8.79 21.43
C PRO A 243 -13.60 9.13 20.00
N SER A 244 -13.34 10.37 19.57
CA SER A 244 -13.62 10.78 18.20
C SER A 244 -12.70 10.05 17.21
N ASP A 245 -13.26 9.69 16.05
CA ASP A 245 -12.49 9.07 14.96
C ASP A 245 -11.70 10.07 14.14
N THR A 246 -12.04 11.36 14.23
CA THR A 246 -11.50 12.41 13.34
C THR A 246 -10.96 13.61 14.11
N VAL A 247 -11.44 13.85 15.32
CA VAL A 247 -10.96 14.90 16.20
C VAL A 247 -9.88 14.33 17.12
N PRO A 248 -8.66 14.88 17.09
CA PRO A 248 -7.57 14.42 17.94
C PRO A 248 -7.92 14.53 19.43
N PRO A 249 -7.61 13.53 20.27
CA PRO A 249 -7.84 13.61 21.71
C PRO A 249 -6.87 14.58 22.40
N ASP A 250 -7.33 15.21 23.47
CA ASP A 250 -6.49 16.03 24.37
C ASP A 250 -5.77 15.14 25.40
N VAL A 251 -4.85 14.30 24.92
CA VAL A 251 -4.03 13.40 25.74
C VAL A 251 -2.59 13.46 25.25
N GLU A 252 -1.63 13.56 26.19
CA GLU A 252 -0.21 13.55 25.84
C GLU A 252 0.20 12.18 25.30
N ARG A 253 0.88 12.20 24.15
CA ARG A 253 1.33 11.01 23.42
C ARG A 253 2.85 10.85 23.52
N GLU A 254 3.28 9.62 23.77
CA GLU A 254 4.68 9.25 23.82
C GLU A 254 5.34 9.39 22.45
N SER A 255 6.63 9.70 22.43
CA SER A 255 7.42 9.62 21.21
C SER A 255 7.92 8.19 21.05
N PRO A 256 7.85 7.57 19.86
CA PRO A 256 8.57 6.34 19.58
C PRO A 256 10.07 6.54 19.74
N ALA A 257 10.77 5.47 20.10
CA ALA A 257 12.22 5.41 20.00
C ALA A 257 12.66 5.42 18.53
N LEU A 258 11.90 4.75 17.65
CA LEU A 258 12.15 4.71 16.22
C LEU A 258 10.84 4.90 15.45
N TRP A 259 10.91 5.67 14.37
CA TRP A 259 9.97 5.58 13.26
C TRP A 259 10.63 4.79 12.13
N LEU A 260 9.96 3.72 11.70
CA LEU A 260 10.39 2.92 10.56
C LEU A 260 9.87 3.58 9.28
N PRO A 261 10.74 4.01 8.34
CA PRO A 261 10.29 4.58 7.08
C PRO A 261 9.34 3.63 6.35
N TYR A 262 8.21 4.15 5.85
CA TYR A 262 7.17 3.33 5.23
C TYR A 262 7.67 2.47 4.05
N LYS A 263 8.65 2.98 3.29
CA LYS A 263 9.26 2.23 2.19
C LYS A 263 10.06 1.01 2.66
N TRP A 264 10.51 0.99 3.91
CA TRP A 264 11.28 -0.10 4.50
C TRP A 264 10.42 -1.00 5.36
N SER A 265 9.45 -0.45 6.11
CA SER A 265 8.52 -1.24 6.92
C SER A 265 7.08 -0.78 6.73
N ARG A 266 6.22 -1.71 6.35
CA ARG A 266 4.77 -1.50 6.25
C ARG A 266 4.01 -2.28 7.29
N SER A 267 4.58 -3.39 7.75
CA SER A 267 4.01 -4.22 8.81
C SER A 267 5.16 -4.82 9.63
N ALA A 268 5.57 -4.11 10.68
CA ALA A 268 6.61 -4.57 11.58
C ALA A 268 6.12 -5.76 12.42
N GLY A 269 6.97 -6.77 12.55
CA GLY A 269 6.82 -7.86 13.51
C GLY A 269 7.52 -7.52 14.83
N ASN A 270 7.96 -8.54 15.59
CA ASN A 270 8.71 -8.30 16.82
C ASN A 270 10.15 -7.85 16.57
N VAL A 271 10.74 -7.33 17.64
CA VAL A 271 12.15 -6.90 17.70
C VAL A 271 12.98 -7.92 18.46
N VAL A 272 14.25 -8.08 18.11
CA VAL A 272 15.21 -8.92 18.86
C VAL A 272 16.56 -8.24 18.96
N TRP A 273 17.32 -8.52 20.01
CA TRP A 273 18.66 -7.99 20.21
C TRP A 273 19.71 -9.05 19.92
N ASP A 274 20.78 -8.66 19.22
CA ASP A 274 21.93 -9.55 19.05
C ASP A 274 22.70 -9.67 20.38
N GLN A 275 22.37 -10.70 21.15
CA GLN A 275 23.11 -11.10 22.35
C GLN A 275 24.10 -12.24 22.08
N THR A 276 24.42 -12.50 20.82
CA THR A 276 25.18 -13.69 20.41
C THR A 276 26.66 -13.61 20.70
N GLY A 277 27.16 -12.45 21.17
CA GLY A 277 28.57 -12.22 21.47
C GLY A 277 29.45 -12.14 20.22
N GLY A 278 28.91 -11.63 19.11
CA GLY A 278 29.61 -11.47 17.84
C GLY A 278 29.51 -12.66 16.87
N LYS A 279 28.76 -13.72 17.24
CA LYS A 279 28.54 -14.87 16.34
C LYS A 279 27.68 -14.47 15.13
N PHE A 280 26.79 -13.49 15.30
CA PHE A 280 26.00 -12.93 14.21
C PHE A 280 26.67 -11.74 13.50
N GLY A 281 28.00 -11.65 13.58
CA GLY A 281 28.76 -10.61 12.89
C GLY A 281 28.97 -9.34 13.74
N PRO A 282 29.17 -8.17 13.11
CA PRO A 282 29.71 -6.98 13.79
C PRO A 282 28.67 -6.13 14.53
N PHE A 283 27.43 -6.60 14.67
CA PHE A 283 26.28 -5.81 15.15
C PHE A 283 25.83 -6.18 16.57
N GLY A 284 26.73 -6.76 17.38
CA GLY A 284 26.44 -7.16 18.75
C GLY A 284 25.81 -6.03 19.58
N GLY A 285 24.74 -6.36 20.30
CA GLY A 285 23.94 -5.44 21.12
C GLY A 285 22.90 -4.62 20.35
N GLN A 286 22.92 -4.61 19.01
CA GLN A 286 21.93 -3.87 18.22
C GLN A 286 20.60 -4.60 18.13
N MET A 287 19.56 -3.83 17.77
CA MET A 287 18.20 -4.31 17.59
C MET A 287 17.96 -4.70 16.13
N PHE A 288 17.20 -5.76 15.92
CA PHE A 288 16.71 -6.21 14.62
C PHE A 288 15.19 -6.24 14.64
N VAL A 289 14.56 -5.72 13.59
CA VAL A 289 13.10 -5.62 13.47
C VAL A 289 12.65 -6.51 12.31
N THR A 290 11.75 -7.45 12.59
CA THR A 290 11.15 -8.27 11.53
C THR A 290 10.14 -7.46 10.74
N GLU A 291 10.05 -7.71 9.43
CA GLU A 291 9.16 -6.97 8.55
C GLU A 291 8.44 -7.91 7.57
N LEU A 292 7.11 -7.90 7.65
CA LEU A 292 6.26 -8.87 6.98
C LEU A 292 6.05 -8.53 5.50
N THR A 293 5.71 -7.28 5.17
CA THR A 293 5.18 -6.97 3.84
C THR A 293 6.26 -7.02 2.75
N ASN A 294 7.40 -6.42 3.01
CA ASN A 294 8.56 -6.41 2.14
C ASN A 294 9.49 -7.61 2.39
N GLY A 295 9.15 -8.45 3.38
CA GLY A 295 9.75 -9.74 3.64
C GLY A 295 11.24 -9.66 3.97
N MET A 296 11.57 -8.92 5.03
CA MET A 296 12.95 -8.60 5.40
C MET A 296 13.16 -8.50 6.91
N VAL A 297 14.42 -8.33 7.30
CA VAL A 297 14.82 -7.88 8.63
C VAL A 297 15.52 -6.53 8.49
N LEU A 298 15.10 -5.56 9.28
CA LEU A 298 15.75 -4.26 9.46
C LEU A 298 16.69 -4.31 10.65
N ARG A 299 17.69 -3.42 10.68
CA ARG A 299 18.62 -3.26 11.81
C ARG A 299 18.48 -1.86 12.37
N ALA A 300 18.64 -1.71 13.68
CA ALA A 300 18.59 -0.43 14.36
C ALA A 300 19.74 -0.26 15.36
N ALA A 301 20.39 0.90 15.28
CA ALA A 301 21.38 1.37 16.24
C ALA A 301 20.74 2.44 17.12
N LEU A 302 20.50 2.09 18.38
CA LEU A 302 19.84 2.94 19.38
C LEU A 302 20.87 3.63 20.27
N GLU A 303 20.54 4.85 20.70
CA GLU A 303 21.26 5.59 21.72
C GLU A 303 20.29 6.30 22.69
N ARG A 304 20.78 6.63 23.88
CA ARG A 304 20.02 7.45 24.83
C ARG A 304 20.44 8.90 24.70
N VAL A 305 19.50 9.76 24.33
CA VAL A 305 19.70 11.21 24.30
C VAL A 305 18.81 11.80 25.39
N ARG A 306 19.43 12.39 26.40
CA ARG A 306 18.73 12.97 27.57
C ARG A 306 17.84 11.97 28.31
N GLY A 307 18.24 10.70 28.33
CA GLY A 307 17.56 9.63 29.06
C GLY A 307 16.50 8.88 28.25
N ASP A 308 16.05 9.41 27.11
CA ASP A 308 15.11 8.75 26.22
C ASP A 308 15.82 8.08 25.04
N TRP A 309 15.23 6.99 24.55
CA TRP A 309 15.73 6.25 23.40
C TRP A 309 15.40 6.98 22.09
N GLN A 310 16.39 7.03 21.21
CA GLN A 310 16.23 7.39 19.81
C GLN A 310 17.35 6.73 18.97
N GLY A 311 17.31 6.79 17.64
CA GLY A 311 18.39 6.19 16.85
C GLY A 311 18.15 6.05 15.37
N ALA A 312 19.07 5.33 14.72
CA ALA A 312 19.08 5.07 13.29
C ALA A 312 18.55 3.67 12.96
N VAL A 313 17.79 3.58 11.87
CA VAL A 313 17.35 2.34 11.23
C VAL A 313 18.04 2.19 9.88
N PHE A 314 18.33 0.95 9.51
CA PHE A 314 18.98 0.54 8.27
C PHE A 314 18.23 -0.64 7.66
N LEU A 315 18.28 -0.76 6.34
CA LEU A 315 18.09 -2.06 5.69
C LEU A 315 19.18 -3.02 6.18
N PHE A 316 18.90 -4.32 6.21
CA PHE A 316 19.87 -5.33 6.66
C PHE A 316 19.84 -6.61 5.85
N ARG A 317 18.72 -7.36 5.87
CA ARG A 317 18.62 -8.60 5.08
C ARG A 317 17.26 -8.69 4.43
N GLN A 318 17.25 -8.54 3.11
CA GLN A 318 16.05 -8.47 2.29
C GLN A 318 15.69 -9.83 1.67
N ARG A 319 14.44 -9.98 1.22
CA ARG A 319 13.99 -11.19 0.47
C ARG A 319 14.11 -12.50 1.28
N ILE A 320 13.71 -12.43 2.55
CA ILE A 320 13.59 -13.60 3.44
C ILE A 320 12.21 -14.26 3.28
N GLY A 321 11.19 -13.48 2.90
CA GLY A 321 9.78 -13.90 2.97
C GLY A 321 9.05 -13.20 4.12
N SER A 322 7.74 -13.42 4.24
CA SER A 322 6.81 -12.65 5.07
C SER A 322 7.08 -12.78 6.58
N THR A 323 8.19 -12.22 7.05
CA THR A 323 8.76 -12.46 8.38
C THR A 323 8.06 -11.61 9.42
N VAL A 324 7.54 -12.25 10.47
CA VAL A 324 6.82 -11.56 11.54
C VAL A 324 7.34 -11.91 12.94
N ARG A 325 8.11 -13.00 13.06
CA ARG A 325 8.77 -13.44 14.30
C ARG A 325 10.27 -13.63 14.10
N GLY A 326 11.08 -12.97 14.90
CA GLY A 326 12.52 -13.14 14.99
C GLY A 326 12.88 -13.81 16.31
N LEU A 327 13.85 -14.72 16.30
CA LEU A 327 14.43 -15.35 17.49
C LEU A 327 15.91 -15.66 17.25
N PHE A 328 16.80 -15.16 18.11
CA PHE A 328 18.20 -15.55 18.08
C PHE A 328 18.42 -16.90 18.77
N ALA A 329 19.12 -17.80 18.09
CA ALA A 329 19.61 -19.04 18.64
C ALA A 329 21.00 -18.88 19.27
N LYS A 330 21.38 -19.80 20.17
CA LYS A 330 22.66 -19.75 20.91
C LYS A 330 23.90 -19.85 20.01
N ASP A 331 23.77 -20.40 18.81
CA ASP A 331 24.85 -20.51 17.82
C ASP A 331 25.06 -19.22 17.01
N GLY A 332 24.19 -18.23 17.18
CA GLY A 332 24.20 -16.98 16.43
C GLY A 332 23.21 -16.94 15.26
N THR A 333 22.51 -18.03 14.95
CA THR A 333 21.49 -18.05 13.89
C THR A 333 20.30 -17.18 14.29
N LEU A 334 19.85 -16.31 13.38
CA LEU A 334 18.56 -15.63 13.52
C LEU A 334 17.48 -16.46 12.82
N LEU A 335 16.52 -16.97 13.57
CA LEU A 335 15.33 -17.64 13.06
C LEU A 335 14.26 -16.62 12.71
N CYS A 336 13.71 -16.73 11.50
CA CYS A 336 12.70 -15.84 10.94
C CYS A 336 11.43 -16.64 10.63
N GLY A 337 10.43 -16.55 11.51
CA GLY A 337 9.12 -17.16 11.34
C GLY A 337 8.20 -16.30 10.48
N MET A 338 7.50 -16.94 9.53
CA MET A 338 6.74 -16.26 8.48
C MET A 338 5.24 -16.52 8.55
N THR A 339 4.47 -15.49 8.19
CA THR A 339 3.04 -15.57 7.85
C THR A 339 2.66 -14.37 6.97
N ASN A 340 1.82 -14.56 5.95
CA ASN A 340 1.14 -13.47 5.23
C ASN A 340 -0.39 -13.47 5.48
N ARG A 341 -0.87 -14.28 6.43
CA ARG A 341 -2.27 -14.23 6.85
C ARG A 341 -2.45 -12.95 7.66
N GLY A 342 -3.56 -12.25 7.46
CA GLY A 342 -3.86 -10.98 8.13
C GLY A 342 -3.44 -9.76 7.34
N TRP A 343 -2.30 -9.82 6.66
CA TRP A 343 -1.80 -8.73 5.81
C TRP A 343 -0.86 -9.29 4.73
N GLY A 344 -0.94 -8.76 3.51
CA GLY A 344 -0.14 -9.26 2.38
C GLY A 344 1.37 -9.01 2.57
N GLY A 345 2.17 -9.97 2.10
CA GLY A 345 3.63 -9.89 2.12
C GLY A 345 4.28 -10.79 1.08
N LEU A 346 5.60 -10.64 0.91
CA LEU A 346 6.38 -11.41 -0.07
C LEU A 346 6.48 -12.90 0.28
N SER A 347 6.49 -13.74 -0.75
CA SER A 347 6.82 -15.16 -0.65
C SER A 347 8.27 -15.36 -0.16
N PRO A 348 8.57 -16.43 0.62
CA PRO A 348 7.63 -17.40 1.18
C PRO A 348 6.65 -16.79 2.18
N SER A 349 5.39 -17.22 2.11
CA SER A 349 4.29 -16.71 2.93
C SER A 349 4.14 -17.38 4.29
N HIS A 350 4.88 -18.47 4.52
CA HIS A 350 4.85 -19.26 5.76
C HIS A 350 6.16 -20.06 5.89
N GLY A 351 6.39 -20.66 7.05
CA GLY A 351 7.58 -21.45 7.37
C GLY A 351 8.58 -20.70 8.23
N ILE A 352 9.81 -21.23 8.31
CA ILE A 352 10.89 -20.71 9.14
C ILE A 352 12.14 -20.61 8.29
N ALA A 353 12.68 -19.41 8.17
CA ALA A 353 13.97 -19.15 7.56
C ALA A 353 15.07 -19.04 8.63
N ARG A 354 16.31 -19.33 8.24
CA ARG A 354 17.50 -19.12 9.05
C ARG A 354 18.38 -18.11 8.36
N VAL A 355 18.71 -17.03 9.06
CA VAL A 355 19.75 -16.10 8.64
C VAL A 355 21.02 -16.44 9.41
N ARG A 356 22.09 -16.77 8.70
CA ARG A 356 23.38 -17.18 9.29
C ARG A 356 24.53 -16.34 8.78
N HIS A 357 25.31 -15.79 9.69
CA HIS A 357 26.54 -15.09 9.34
C HIS A 357 27.56 -16.07 8.75
N THR A 358 28.20 -15.72 7.64
CA THR A 358 29.16 -16.59 6.93
C THR A 358 30.56 -16.57 7.56
N GLY A 359 30.80 -15.67 8.52
CA GLY A 359 32.14 -15.32 9.00
C GLY A 359 32.78 -14.18 8.21
N ARG A 360 32.20 -13.76 7.07
CA ARG A 360 32.70 -12.62 6.28
C ARG A 360 32.03 -11.32 6.75
N ALA A 361 32.83 -10.46 7.38
CA ALA A 361 32.34 -9.15 7.80
C ALA A 361 31.92 -8.27 6.61
N PRO A 362 30.69 -7.73 6.58
CA PRO A 362 30.25 -6.80 5.55
C PRO A 362 30.94 -5.44 5.72
N PHE A 363 30.96 -4.62 4.66
CA PHE A 363 31.30 -3.20 4.77
C PHE A 363 30.00 -2.37 4.84
N GLU A 364 29.70 -1.84 6.02
CA GLU A 364 28.45 -1.18 6.37
C GLU A 364 28.67 -0.06 7.39
N VAL A 365 27.71 0.86 7.51
CA VAL A 365 27.61 1.77 8.65
C VAL A 365 27.12 0.97 9.85
N ARG A 366 27.99 0.74 10.82
CA ARG A 366 27.69 0.02 12.06
C ARG A 366 26.84 0.89 13.00
N ASP A 367 27.31 2.08 13.35
CA ASP A 367 26.66 2.98 14.32
C ASP A 367 26.49 4.40 13.75
N VAL A 368 25.46 5.08 14.22
CA VAL A 368 25.21 6.51 14.00
C VAL A 368 25.03 7.14 15.37
N HIS A 369 25.94 8.03 15.76
CA HIS A 369 25.87 8.78 17.01
C HIS A 369 25.53 10.24 16.74
N LEU A 370 24.47 10.74 17.37
CA LEU A 370 24.04 12.12 17.23
C LEU A 370 24.98 13.09 17.96
N LEU A 371 25.46 14.08 17.21
CA LEU A 371 26.17 15.24 17.73
C LEU A 371 25.23 16.45 17.80
N GLN A 372 25.67 17.53 18.45
CA GLN A 372 24.86 18.76 18.54
C GLN A 372 24.57 19.37 17.16
N ASP A 373 25.51 19.22 16.23
CA ASP A 373 25.53 19.84 14.91
C ASP A 373 25.75 18.81 13.80
N GLY A 374 25.35 17.55 14.00
CA GLY A 374 25.61 16.51 13.00
C GLY A 374 25.59 15.09 13.53
N PHE A 375 26.34 14.20 12.86
CA PHE A 375 26.40 12.78 13.19
C PHE A 375 27.83 12.26 13.10
N GLU A 376 28.25 11.38 14.03
CA GLU A 376 29.41 10.52 13.86
C GLU A 376 28.94 9.15 13.35
N LEU A 377 29.41 8.75 12.18
CA LEU A 377 29.17 7.44 11.59
C LEU A 377 30.36 6.53 11.89
N THR A 378 30.11 5.32 12.37
CA THR A 378 31.15 4.28 12.51
C THR A 378 30.90 3.17 11.51
N PHE A 379 31.89 2.79 10.72
CA PHE A 379 31.84 1.71 9.74
C PHE A 379 32.36 0.40 10.32
N THR A 380 31.88 -0.73 9.82
CA THR A 380 32.33 -2.08 10.24
C THR A 380 33.78 -2.37 9.87
N ARG A 381 34.30 -1.71 8.82
CA ARG A 381 35.64 -1.92 8.24
C ARG A 381 36.13 -0.60 7.64
N PRO A 382 37.45 -0.41 7.40
CA PRO A 382 37.94 0.81 6.77
C PRO A 382 37.56 0.92 5.29
N TRP A 383 37.19 2.12 4.83
CA TRP A 383 37.05 2.39 3.39
C TRP A 383 38.43 2.47 2.70
N LYS A 384 38.46 2.37 1.36
CA LYS A 384 39.66 2.24 0.52
C LYS A 384 40.68 3.38 0.67
N ARG A 385 41.99 3.07 0.58
CA ARG A 385 43.05 4.11 0.63
C ARG A 385 42.92 5.06 -0.55
N GLY A 386 43.18 6.34 -0.30
CA GLY A 386 43.12 7.40 -1.31
C GLY A 386 41.71 7.93 -1.60
N PHE A 387 40.66 7.31 -1.08
CA PHE A 387 39.34 7.92 -1.04
C PHE A 387 39.28 8.97 0.07
N ALA A 388 39.01 10.22 -0.31
CA ALA A 388 38.82 11.34 0.60
C ALA A 388 37.34 11.74 0.60
N PRO A 389 36.57 11.37 1.64
CA PRO A 389 35.17 11.79 1.75
C PRO A 389 35.02 13.31 1.66
N ALA A 390 34.03 13.77 0.92
CA ALA A 390 33.64 15.17 0.81
C ALA A 390 32.13 15.34 1.09
N THR A 391 31.66 16.59 1.19
CA THR A 391 30.23 16.87 1.40
C THR A 391 29.34 16.33 0.28
N THR A 392 29.85 16.17 -0.95
CA THR A 392 29.13 15.56 -2.07
C THR A 392 28.89 14.05 -1.90
N ASN A 393 29.56 13.40 -0.94
CA ASN A 393 29.43 11.97 -0.69
C ASN A 393 28.31 11.63 0.31
N ALA A 394 27.57 12.62 0.82
CA ALA A 394 26.45 12.41 1.71
C ALA A 394 25.32 13.40 1.40
N ALA A 395 24.09 12.89 1.24
CA ALA A 395 22.90 13.69 1.06
C ALA A 395 21.95 13.47 2.24
N LEU A 396 21.56 14.55 2.92
CA LEU A 396 20.66 14.48 4.06
C LEU A 396 19.35 15.20 3.75
N THR A 397 18.24 14.63 4.21
CA THR A 397 16.92 15.26 4.16
C THR A 397 16.27 15.19 5.53
N GLN A 398 15.57 16.25 5.92
CA GLN A 398 14.79 16.32 7.14
C GLN A 398 13.31 16.50 6.81
N TYR A 399 12.45 15.75 7.51
CA TYR A 399 11.00 15.73 7.29
C TYR A 399 10.27 15.27 8.55
N HIS A 400 8.95 15.42 8.57
CA HIS A 400 8.09 14.93 9.64
C HIS A 400 6.86 14.21 9.06
N TYR A 401 5.95 13.79 9.95
CA TYR A 401 4.69 13.15 9.59
C TYR A 401 3.50 13.89 10.19
N ASP A 402 2.33 13.67 9.59
CA ASP A 402 1.04 14.14 10.09
C ASP A 402 0.39 13.07 10.98
N TRP A 403 -0.05 13.46 12.18
CA TRP A 403 -0.86 12.65 13.08
C TRP A 403 -2.34 12.96 12.87
N TRP A 404 -3.02 12.05 12.18
CA TRP A 404 -4.40 12.23 11.73
C TRP A 404 -5.11 10.90 11.55
N TRP A 405 -6.39 10.92 11.22
CA TRP A 405 -7.21 9.73 11.04
C TRP A 405 -7.09 9.06 9.67
N GLN A 406 -6.47 9.71 8.68
CA GLN A 406 -6.22 9.06 7.40
C GLN A 406 -5.22 7.91 7.56
N TYR A 407 -5.35 6.88 6.72
CA TYR A 407 -4.45 5.74 6.74
C TYR A 407 -3.02 6.17 6.38
N GLY A 408 -2.13 6.13 7.38
CA GLY A 408 -0.73 6.49 7.27
C GLY A 408 -0.50 7.97 6.98
N SER A 409 0.76 8.37 6.91
CA SER A 409 1.17 9.73 6.56
C SER A 409 2.34 9.69 5.57
N PRO A 410 2.29 10.45 4.47
CA PRO A 410 3.48 10.67 3.65
C PRO A 410 4.50 11.51 4.41
N GLU A 411 5.75 11.51 3.96
CA GLU A 411 6.75 12.49 4.44
C GLU A 411 6.25 13.92 4.16
N ARG A 412 6.35 14.81 5.15
CA ARG A 412 5.88 16.20 5.09
C ARG A 412 7.04 17.17 5.24
N ASP A 413 6.93 18.28 4.52
CA ASP A 413 7.91 19.37 4.46
C ASP A 413 9.35 18.88 4.31
N THR A 414 9.56 17.89 3.43
CA THR A 414 10.89 17.33 3.16
C THR A 414 11.82 18.41 2.66
N LYS A 415 12.91 18.64 3.41
CA LYS A 415 13.94 19.64 3.11
C LYS A 415 15.30 18.99 3.02
N ALA A 416 16.05 19.29 1.98
CA ALA A 416 17.47 18.95 1.93
C ALA A 416 18.23 19.74 3.02
N LEU A 417 19.16 19.07 3.70
CA LEU A 417 20.06 19.67 4.67
C LEU A 417 21.43 19.92 4.04
N GLU A 418 22.03 21.07 4.37
CA GLU A 418 23.37 21.42 3.91
C GLU A 418 24.43 20.87 4.88
N LEU A 419 25.46 20.22 4.34
CA LEU A 419 26.64 19.84 5.11
C LEU A 419 27.63 21.01 5.19
N ALA A 420 27.98 21.41 6.41
CA ALA A 420 29.05 22.36 6.68
C ALA A 420 30.43 21.76 6.44
N GLY A 421 30.58 20.44 6.61
CA GLY A 421 31.84 19.73 6.44
C GLY A 421 31.74 18.24 6.73
N VAL A 422 32.80 17.52 6.37
CA VAL A 422 32.98 16.11 6.72
C VAL A 422 34.37 15.89 7.31
N GLU A 423 34.47 15.12 8.38
CA GLU A 423 35.73 14.89 9.10
C GLU A 423 35.99 13.37 9.17
N PRO A 424 36.79 12.81 8.25
CA PRO A 424 37.16 11.39 8.29
C PRO A 424 38.20 11.10 9.38
N SER A 425 38.09 9.94 10.04
CA SER A 425 39.12 9.45 10.96
C SER A 425 40.35 8.93 10.21
N ALA A 426 41.51 8.97 10.88
CA ALA A 426 42.78 8.53 10.31
C ALA A 426 42.80 7.04 9.93
N ASP A 427 42.09 6.20 10.68
CA ASP A 427 41.95 4.77 10.43
C ASP A 427 40.87 4.43 9.38
N ARG A 428 40.12 5.44 8.91
CA ARG A 428 39.04 5.34 7.90
C ARG A 428 37.86 4.49 8.34
N THR A 429 37.61 4.41 9.65
CA THR A 429 36.46 3.68 10.20
C THR A 429 35.39 4.61 10.76
N LYS A 430 35.64 5.92 10.85
CA LYS A 430 34.66 6.89 11.33
C LYS A 430 34.58 8.12 10.43
N LEU A 431 33.37 8.65 10.26
CA LEU A 431 33.12 9.88 9.52
C LEU A 431 32.18 10.77 10.32
N VAL A 432 32.62 11.98 10.66
CA VAL A 432 31.73 13.00 11.21
C VAL A 432 31.13 13.80 10.06
N LEU A 433 29.81 13.93 10.04
CA LEU A 433 29.05 14.79 9.14
C LEU A 433 28.58 16.01 9.93
N ARG A 434 29.08 17.21 9.60
CA ARG A 434 28.63 18.48 10.21
C ARG A 434 27.48 19.04 9.38
N VAL A 435 26.33 19.23 10.01
CA VAL A 435 25.05 19.56 9.37
C VAL A 435 24.60 20.95 9.83
N LYS A 436 24.31 21.84 8.89
CA LYS A 436 23.74 23.15 9.21
C LYS A 436 22.27 23.01 9.60
N GLU A 437 21.87 23.74 10.64
CA GLU A 437 20.47 23.89 11.06
C GLU A 437 19.73 22.58 11.36
N LEU A 438 20.42 21.59 11.94
CA LEU A 438 19.81 20.34 12.39
C LEU A 438 18.77 20.61 13.51
N ARG A 439 17.52 20.15 13.33
CA ARG A 439 16.41 20.41 14.28
C ARG A 439 15.82 19.13 14.88
N ALA A 440 15.61 19.14 16.20
CA ALA A 440 14.80 18.15 16.94
C ALA A 440 13.33 18.13 16.51
N GLY A 441 12.66 16.99 16.70
CA GLY A 441 11.26 16.79 16.32
C GLY A 441 11.04 16.49 14.84
N GLU A 442 12.04 15.89 14.19
CA GLU A 442 12.05 15.55 12.77
C GLU A 442 12.71 14.17 12.55
N MET A 443 12.43 13.53 11.43
CA MET A 443 13.23 12.43 10.87
C MET A 443 14.39 13.00 10.07
N VAL A 444 15.53 12.31 10.07
CA VAL A 444 16.67 12.61 9.19
C VAL A 444 17.02 11.39 8.36
N ARG A 445 16.91 11.48 7.05
CA ARG A 445 17.37 10.43 6.12
C ARG A 445 18.69 10.84 5.49
N CYS A 446 19.69 9.97 5.57
CA CYS A 446 21.02 10.18 5.03
C CYS A 446 21.37 9.07 4.04
N VAL A 447 21.79 9.46 2.84
CA VAL A 447 22.29 8.57 1.79
C VAL A 447 23.78 8.88 1.57
N LEU A 448 24.61 7.86 1.66
CA LEU A 448 26.05 7.91 1.41
C LEU A 448 26.36 7.47 -0.02
N SER A 449 27.47 7.93 -0.59
CA SER A 449 27.89 7.54 -1.94
C SER A 449 29.40 7.51 -2.09
N GLY A 450 29.89 6.59 -2.93
CA GLY A 450 31.31 6.46 -3.28
C GLY A 450 32.16 5.69 -2.26
N PHE A 451 31.57 5.23 -1.15
CA PHE A 451 32.27 4.41 -0.16
C PHE A 451 32.46 2.98 -0.66
N VAL A 452 33.71 2.53 -0.67
CA VAL A 452 34.13 1.17 -1.04
C VAL A 452 35.21 0.73 -0.04
N ALA A 453 35.23 -0.52 0.37
CA ALA A 453 36.27 -1.08 1.24
C ALA A 453 37.60 -1.31 0.50
N GLU A 454 38.67 -1.62 1.24
CA GLU A 454 39.99 -1.92 0.69
C GLU A 454 40.00 -3.08 -0.31
N ASP A 455 39.18 -4.11 -0.07
CA ASP A 455 39.02 -5.29 -0.92
C ASP A 455 38.09 -5.05 -2.12
N GLY A 456 37.60 -3.82 -2.30
CA GLY A 456 36.66 -3.46 -3.37
C GLY A 456 35.19 -3.70 -3.03
N ALA A 457 34.85 -4.15 -1.82
CA ALA A 457 33.46 -4.31 -1.39
C ALA A 457 32.69 -2.98 -1.44
N PRO A 458 31.47 -2.94 -2.00
CA PRO A 458 30.62 -1.76 -1.87
C PRO A 458 30.14 -1.61 -0.42
N LEU A 459 29.69 -0.41 -0.07
CA LEU A 459 28.87 -0.20 1.11
C LEU A 459 27.49 -0.84 0.88
N LEU A 460 27.15 -1.92 1.58
CA LEU A 460 25.94 -2.71 1.27
C LEU A 460 24.64 -1.94 1.52
N HIS A 461 24.57 -1.24 2.65
CA HIS A 461 23.45 -0.37 3.02
C HIS A 461 24.01 1.03 3.21
N ASP A 462 23.86 1.85 2.17
CA ASP A 462 24.39 3.21 2.09
C ASP A 462 23.41 4.26 2.64
N GLU A 463 22.23 3.84 3.09
CA GLU A 463 21.18 4.71 3.58
C GLU A 463 20.78 4.37 5.03
N PHE A 464 20.52 5.41 5.83
CA PHE A 464 19.92 5.28 7.15
C PHE A 464 18.86 6.36 7.40
N ALA A 465 17.90 6.04 8.26
CA ALA A 465 16.89 6.96 8.75
C ALA A 465 17.01 7.10 10.27
N TYR A 466 17.27 8.31 10.74
CA TYR A 466 17.43 8.64 12.15
C TYR A 466 16.16 9.31 12.69
N THR A 467 15.66 8.79 13.81
CA THR A 467 14.55 9.37 14.58
C THR A 467 15.12 10.43 15.54
N LEU A 468 14.96 11.72 15.24
CA LEU A 468 15.61 12.79 16.00
C LEU A 468 14.62 13.49 16.95
N ASN A 469 14.28 12.82 18.06
CA ASN A 469 13.34 13.35 19.06
C ASN A 469 13.91 14.57 19.80
N GLN A 470 15.15 14.49 20.27
CA GLN A 470 15.84 15.58 20.97
C GLN A 470 17.28 15.72 20.47
N LEU A 471 17.82 16.94 20.61
CA LEU A 471 19.26 17.19 20.47
C LEU A 471 19.99 16.96 21.81
N PRO A 472 21.30 16.68 21.80
CA PRO A 472 22.08 16.46 23.03
C PRO A 472 22.03 17.65 24.00
N ALA A 473 22.21 18.88 23.51
CA ALA A 473 22.27 20.13 24.29
C ALA A 473 21.18 21.15 23.86
N GLY A 474 20.94 22.18 24.69
CA GLY A 474 19.93 23.23 24.47
C GLY A 474 18.56 22.97 25.14
N PRO A 475 17.55 23.83 24.91
CA PRO A 475 16.19 23.62 25.41
C PRO A 475 15.55 22.35 24.84
N LEU A 476 14.74 21.65 25.64
CA LEU A 476 13.95 20.52 25.15
C LEU A 476 12.90 20.99 24.13
N THR A 477 12.76 20.29 23.01
CA THR A 477 11.66 20.53 22.09
C THR A 477 10.39 19.85 22.59
N LYS A 478 9.24 20.50 22.39
CA LYS A 478 7.91 19.86 22.51
C LYS A 478 7.38 19.39 21.16
N THR A 479 8.05 19.73 20.07
CA THR A 479 7.66 19.31 18.73
C THR A 479 7.89 17.81 18.58
N LYS A 480 6.81 17.08 18.28
CA LYS A 480 6.83 15.66 17.96
C LYS A 480 7.05 15.48 16.45
N ILE A 481 7.70 14.38 16.07
CA ILE A 481 7.88 13.99 14.66
C ILE A 481 6.52 13.74 14.00
N ALA A 482 5.57 13.12 14.70
CA ALA A 482 4.18 13.05 14.28
C ALA A 482 3.41 14.27 14.80
N ARG A 483 3.09 15.21 13.91
CA ARG A 483 2.50 16.51 14.25
C ARG A 483 1.00 16.47 14.22
N LEU A 484 0.39 17.13 15.20
CA LEU A 484 -1.03 17.40 15.18
C LEU A 484 -1.32 18.35 14.01
N VAL A 485 -2.18 17.94 13.09
CA VAL A 485 -2.60 18.76 11.94
C VAL A 485 -4.13 18.86 11.86
N PRO A 486 -4.67 19.85 11.13
CA PRO A 486 -6.08 19.85 10.78
C PRO A 486 -6.48 18.54 10.08
N PRO A 487 -7.69 18.00 10.36
CA PRO A 487 -8.16 16.78 9.71
C PRO A 487 -8.14 16.94 8.17
N PRO A 488 -7.55 15.99 7.43
CA PRO A 488 -7.55 16.05 5.97
C PRO A 488 -8.95 15.72 5.42
N ALA A 489 -9.21 16.10 4.16
CA ALA A 489 -10.44 15.73 3.45
C ALA A 489 -10.62 14.20 3.38
N ALA A 490 -11.85 13.72 3.26
CA ALA A 490 -12.12 12.28 3.32
C ALA A 490 -11.48 11.48 2.17
N ARG A 491 -11.09 10.23 2.46
CA ARG A 491 -10.41 9.28 1.54
C ARG A 491 -11.20 9.04 0.24
N GLU A 492 -12.51 9.21 0.28
CA GLU A 492 -13.45 9.16 -0.86
C GLU A 492 -13.02 10.06 -2.05
N THR A 493 -12.14 11.04 -1.82
CA THR A 493 -11.62 11.94 -2.88
C THR A 493 -10.45 11.35 -3.71
N LYS A 494 -9.74 10.32 -3.23
CA LYS A 494 -8.54 9.78 -3.94
C LYS A 494 -8.88 8.99 -5.21
N ASP A 495 -10.01 8.29 -5.20
CA ASP A 495 -10.52 7.54 -6.34
C ASP A 495 -11.39 8.41 -7.27
N GLU A 496 -11.71 9.65 -6.86
CA GLU A 496 -12.54 10.56 -7.65
C GLU A 496 -11.93 10.79 -9.05
N GLY A 497 -12.77 10.64 -10.07
CA GLY A 497 -12.41 10.84 -11.47
C GLY A 497 -11.72 9.65 -12.13
N TRP A 498 -11.24 8.64 -11.39
CA TRP A 498 -10.65 7.45 -11.97
C TRP A 498 -11.69 6.54 -12.62
N LEU A 499 -11.36 6.06 -13.82
CA LEU A 499 -12.09 5.02 -14.56
C LEU A 499 -11.27 3.73 -14.48
N ARG A 500 -11.82 2.70 -13.82
CA ARG A 500 -11.22 1.36 -13.67
C ARG A 500 -11.53 0.53 -14.92
N LEU A 501 -10.52 0.28 -15.75
CA LEU A 501 -10.74 -0.27 -17.10
C LEU A 501 -10.72 -1.81 -17.15
N CYS A 502 -10.38 -2.48 -16.05
CA CYS A 502 -10.22 -3.94 -16.00
C CYS A 502 -10.92 -4.60 -14.78
N TYR A 503 -11.95 -3.97 -14.21
CA TYR A 503 -12.62 -4.49 -13.00
C TYR A 503 -13.95 -5.17 -13.34
N ARG A 504 -14.22 -6.32 -12.69
CA ARG A 504 -15.28 -7.29 -13.05
C ARG A 504 -15.02 -7.95 -14.40
N ASP A 505 -15.63 -7.48 -15.49
CA ASP A 505 -15.24 -7.91 -16.83
C ASP A 505 -13.96 -7.16 -17.25
N ALA A 506 -12.82 -7.86 -17.16
CA ALA A 506 -11.52 -7.24 -17.38
C ALA A 506 -11.16 -7.04 -18.87
N PHE A 507 -11.93 -7.64 -19.79
CA PHE A 507 -11.62 -7.64 -21.21
C PHE A 507 -12.62 -6.87 -22.07
N GLU A 508 -13.83 -6.59 -21.56
CA GLU A 508 -14.90 -5.92 -22.31
C GLU A 508 -14.44 -4.62 -23.00
N ARG A 509 -13.62 -3.79 -22.34
CA ARG A 509 -13.17 -2.49 -22.88
C ARG A 509 -11.87 -2.55 -23.69
N TRP A 510 -11.41 -3.74 -24.06
CA TRP A 510 -10.11 -3.93 -24.69
C TRP A 510 -10.21 -4.75 -25.98
N ASN A 511 -9.39 -4.39 -26.96
CA ASN A 511 -9.05 -5.22 -28.10
C ASN A 511 -7.73 -5.93 -27.78
N GLN A 512 -7.78 -7.25 -27.68
CA GLN A 512 -6.66 -8.08 -27.24
C GLN A 512 -6.83 -9.53 -27.71
N GLN A 513 -5.71 -10.23 -27.88
CA GLN A 513 -5.63 -11.68 -28.00
C GLN A 513 -4.46 -12.18 -27.14
N GLY A 514 -4.58 -13.39 -26.58
CA GLY A 514 -3.50 -14.04 -25.82
C GLY A 514 -3.36 -13.56 -24.38
N TRP A 515 -4.34 -12.84 -23.84
CA TRP A 515 -4.41 -12.48 -22.42
C TRP A 515 -5.42 -13.32 -21.67
N ARG A 516 -5.08 -13.69 -20.44
CA ARG A 516 -5.99 -14.39 -19.52
C ARG A 516 -5.93 -13.80 -18.12
N GLN A 517 -7.02 -13.96 -17.38
CA GLN A 517 -7.08 -13.61 -15.97
C GLN A 517 -6.64 -14.80 -15.12
N CYS A 518 -5.70 -14.59 -14.20
CA CYS A 518 -5.09 -15.64 -13.38
C CYS A 518 -4.36 -15.05 -12.17
N ASP A 519 -3.90 -15.90 -11.27
CA ASP A 519 -2.92 -15.52 -10.25
C ASP A 519 -1.51 -15.80 -10.76
N VAL A 520 -0.55 -15.00 -10.27
CA VAL A 520 0.82 -15.01 -10.77
C VAL A 520 1.81 -14.75 -9.64
N ASP A 521 2.96 -15.43 -9.69
CA ASP A 521 4.14 -15.14 -8.89
C ASP A 521 5.41 -15.38 -9.74
N LEU A 522 6.58 -15.03 -9.20
CA LEU A 522 7.86 -15.35 -9.80
C LEU A 522 8.15 -16.85 -9.67
N ASP A 523 8.61 -17.50 -10.74
CA ASP A 523 9.16 -18.85 -10.61
C ASP A 523 10.54 -18.77 -9.94
N LEU A 524 10.62 -19.17 -8.67
CA LEU A 524 11.86 -19.11 -7.90
C LEU A 524 12.95 -20.08 -8.41
N ALA A 525 12.59 -21.11 -9.15
CA ALA A 525 13.54 -22.03 -9.78
C ALA A 525 14.01 -21.55 -11.15
N ALA A 526 13.21 -20.71 -11.82
CA ALA A 526 13.49 -20.12 -13.13
C ALA A 526 13.04 -18.64 -13.18
N PRO A 527 13.80 -17.70 -12.57
CA PRO A 527 13.37 -16.30 -12.39
C PRO A 527 13.07 -15.52 -13.66
N GLU A 528 13.49 -16.01 -14.83
CA GLU A 528 13.10 -15.49 -16.15
C GLU A 528 11.67 -15.85 -16.57
N LYS A 529 10.94 -16.60 -15.73
CA LYS A 529 9.57 -17.06 -15.96
C LYS A 529 8.64 -16.65 -14.83
N LEU A 530 7.34 -16.66 -15.15
CA LEU A 530 6.26 -16.48 -14.19
C LEU A 530 5.59 -17.82 -13.90
N ALA A 531 5.34 -18.09 -12.62
CA ALA A 531 4.48 -19.18 -12.18
C ALA A 531 3.02 -18.68 -12.22
N ILE A 532 2.13 -19.41 -12.88
CA ILE A 532 0.76 -18.96 -13.14
C ILE A 532 -0.23 -20.09 -12.84
N TRP A 533 -1.30 -19.80 -12.10
CA TRP A 533 -2.37 -20.75 -11.78
C TRP A 533 -3.75 -20.09 -11.86
N ASP A 534 -4.81 -20.89 -11.76
CA ASP A 534 -6.18 -20.39 -11.85
C ASP A 534 -6.49 -19.40 -10.72
N GLY A 535 -7.00 -18.23 -11.07
CA GLY A 535 -7.17 -17.13 -10.14
C GLY A 535 -7.70 -15.88 -10.82
N LYS A 536 -7.74 -14.76 -10.08
CA LYS A 536 -8.26 -13.47 -10.58
C LYS A 536 -7.35 -12.28 -10.30
N GLY A 537 -6.15 -12.51 -9.79
CA GLY A 537 -5.23 -11.48 -9.30
C GLY A 537 -4.56 -10.61 -10.35
N ALA A 538 -4.43 -11.08 -11.59
CA ALA A 538 -3.72 -10.38 -12.66
C ALA A 538 -4.25 -10.72 -14.06
N LEU A 539 -3.91 -9.88 -15.04
CA LEU A 539 -4.04 -10.17 -16.47
C LEU A 539 -2.66 -10.54 -17.01
N VAL A 540 -2.48 -11.78 -17.43
CA VAL A 540 -1.18 -12.30 -17.89
C VAL A 540 -1.26 -12.59 -19.38
N ASN A 541 -0.24 -12.17 -20.13
CA ASN A 541 0.00 -12.69 -21.47
C ASN A 541 0.94 -13.90 -21.37
N ASP A 542 0.51 -15.05 -21.86
CA ASP A 542 1.31 -16.28 -21.78
C ASP A 542 2.44 -16.35 -22.84
N GLY A 543 2.67 -15.26 -23.57
CA GLY A 543 3.76 -15.09 -24.51
C GLY A 543 3.54 -15.72 -25.90
N LYS A 544 2.42 -16.42 -26.13
CA LYS A 544 2.10 -17.01 -27.44
C LYS A 544 1.07 -16.16 -28.18
N ASP A 545 1.50 -15.49 -29.25
CA ASP A 545 0.65 -14.68 -30.13
C ASP A 545 -0.12 -13.54 -29.42
N ALA A 546 0.34 -13.12 -28.23
CA ALA A 546 -0.30 -12.06 -27.48
C ALA A 546 -0.15 -10.70 -28.18
N THR A 547 -1.27 -10.03 -28.41
CA THR A 547 -1.30 -8.69 -29.00
C THR A 547 -1.16 -7.61 -27.93
N ASP A 548 -0.96 -6.38 -28.37
CA ASP A 548 -1.15 -5.19 -27.53
C ASP A 548 -2.54 -5.21 -26.86
N PHE A 549 -2.57 -4.88 -25.57
CA PHE A 549 -3.80 -4.70 -24.81
C PHE A 549 -4.27 -3.26 -25.05
N THR A 550 -5.18 -3.06 -25.99
CA THR A 550 -5.54 -1.74 -26.54
C THR A 550 -6.97 -1.35 -26.16
N SER A 551 -7.17 -0.20 -25.52
CA SER A 551 -8.52 0.25 -25.13
C SER A 551 -9.41 0.50 -26.35
N LYS A 552 -10.71 0.24 -26.22
CA LYS A 552 -11.71 0.59 -27.23
C LYS A 552 -11.99 2.10 -27.24
N GLU A 553 -11.88 2.74 -26.08
CA GLU A 553 -12.07 4.18 -25.91
C GLU A 553 -10.82 4.97 -26.31
N ARG A 554 -11.02 6.27 -26.56
CA ARG A 554 -9.95 7.22 -26.84
C ARG A 554 -9.92 8.30 -25.77
N PHE A 555 -8.75 8.47 -25.17
CA PHE A 555 -8.49 9.37 -24.07
C PHE A 555 -7.57 10.53 -24.52
N GLY A 556 -7.66 11.66 -23.83
CA GLY A 556 -6.87 12.88 -24.09
C GLY A 556 -6.03 13.26 -22.87
N ASP A 557 -6.07 14.51 -22.45
CA ASP A 557 -5.42 14.94 -21.21
C ASP A 557 -5.89 14.12 -20.00
N GLY A 558 -4.98 13.87 -19.06
CA GLY A 558 -5.30 13.18 -17.81
C GLY A 558 -4.14 12.39 -17.23
N VAL A 559 -4.46 11.57 -16.23
CA VAL A 559 -3.53 10.67 -15.57
C VAL A 559 -3.81 9.24 -15.97
N TYR A 560 -2.77 8.52 -16.39
CA TYR A 560 -2.84 7.13 -16.85
C TYR A 560 -2.02 6.27 -15.90
N ALA A 561 -2.60 5.17 -15.43
CA ALA A 561 -1.89 4.27 -14.53
C ALA A 561 -2.12 2.79 -14.84
N ALA A 562 -1.06 1.99 -14.68
CA ALA A 562 -1.09 0.54 -14.77
C ALA A 562 0.00 -0.06 -13.87
N LYS A 563 -0.28 -1.23 -13.29
CA LYS A 563 0.72 -2.02 -12.57
C LYS A 563 1.27 -3.11 -13.46
N PHE A 564 2.57 -3.33 -13.38
CA PHE A 564 3.28 -4.38 -14.10
C PHE A 564 3.98 -5.32 -13.12
N PHE A 565 3.95 -6.61 -13.42
CA PHE A 565 4.72 -7.65 -12.75
C PHE A 565 5.56 -8.37 -13.81
N LEU A 566 6.89 -8.28 -13.71
CA LEU A 566 7.80 -8.79 -14.73
C LEU A 566 8.70 -9.88 -14.16
N PRO A 567 9.01 -10.92 -14.96
CA PRO A 567 10.11 -11.83 -14.64
C PRO A 567 11.46 -11.13 -14.86
N ALA A 568 12.55 -11.80 -14.49
CA ALA A 568 13.90 -11.33 -14.77
C ALA A 568 14.09 -11.15 -16.28
N GLY A 569 14.61 -9.98 -16.68
CA GLY A 569 14.78 -9.62 -18.10
C GLY A 569 13.48 -9.27 -18.86
N GLY A 570 12.32 -9.30 -18.20
CA GLY A 570 11.05 -8.88 -18.81
C GLY A 570 10.99 -7.37 -19.06
N GLU A 571 10.23 -6.97 -20.08
CA GLU A 571 9.95 -5.57 -20.39
C GLU A 571 8.44 -5.37 -20.64
N ALA A 572 7.92 -4.27 -20.11
CA ALA A 572 6.59 -3.77 -20.42
C ALA A 572 6.66 -2.33 -20.92
N GLN A 573 5.71 -1.98 -21.79
CA GLN A 573 5.58 -0.64 -22.35
C GLN A 573 4.16 -0.13 -22.19
N MET A 574 4.03 1.15 -21.84
CA MET A 574 2.77 1.85 -21.73
C MET A 574 2.75 3.00 -22.73
N PHE A 575 1.81 2.98 -23.67
CA PHE A 575 1.62 4.05 -24.65
C PHE A 575 0.33 4.82 -24.38
N VAL A 576 0.47 6.12 -24.15
CA VAL A 576 -0.65 7.07 -24.04
C VAL A 576 -1.00 7.60 -25.43
N ALA A 577 -2.30 7.71 -25.71
CA ALA A 577 -2.86 8.04 -27.03
C ALA A 577 -2.36 7.12 -28.18
N GLY A 578 -1.89 5.92 -27.85
CA GLY A 578 -1.27 4.95 -28.75
C GLY A 578 0.04 5.43 -29.39
N ARG A 579 0.65 6.51 -28.86
CA ARG A 579 1.75 7.23 -29.52
C ARG A 579 2.93 7.53 -28.62
N TYR A 580 2.71 7.88 -27.35
CA TYR A 580 3.77 8.38 -26.47
C TYR A 580 4.05 7.33 -25.40
N GLY A 581 5.27 6.78 -25.39
CA GLY A 581 5.63 5.58 -24.66
C GLY A 581 6.49 5.84 -23.42
N VAL A 582 6.25 5.07 -22.38
CA VAL A 582 7.17 4.85 -21.25
C VAL A 582 7.41 3.35 -21.10
N ARG A 583 8.61 2.94 -20.69
CA ARG A 583 8.98 1.53 -20.48
C ARG A 583 9.21 1.20 -19.01
N CYS A 584 8.93 -0.03 -18.62
CA CYS A 584 9.53 -0.68 -17.47
C CYS A 584 10.34 -1.88 -17.92
N ALA A 585 11.63 -1.89 -17.61
CA ALA A 585 12.52 -3.01 -17.87
C ALA A 585 13.55 -3.07 -16.75
N GLN A 586 14.13 -4.26 -16.56
CA GLN A 586 15.33 -4.40 -15.76
C GLN A 586 16.51 -3.69 -16.45
N PRO A 587 17.28 -2.83 -15.75
CA PRO A 587 18.52 -2.32 -16.30
C PRO A 587 19.56 -3.45 -16.46
N ALA A 588 20.23 -3.49 -17.61
CA ALA A 588 21.16 -4.59 -17.96
C ALA A 588 22.38 -4.71 -17.02
N THR A 589 22.74 -3.64 -16.29
CA THR A 589 23.80 -3.58 -15.27
C THR A 589 23.43 -2.54 -14.20
N VAL A 590 24.08 -2.56 -13.03
CA VAL A 590 23.93 -1.52 -11.99
C VAL A 590 24.28 -0.11 -12.53
N ASP A 591 25.17 -0.03 -13.52
CA ASP A 591 25.52 1.17 -14.29
C ASP A 591 24.75 1.30 -15.62
N GLY A 592 23.64 0.59 -15.77
CA GLY A 592 22.89 0.51 -17.02
C GLY A 592 22.57 1.87 -17.61
N ALA A 593 22.64 1.99 -18.93
CA ALA A 593 22.31 3.23 -19.64
C ALA A 593 20.96 3.76 -19.14
N ARG A 594 20.91 5.01 -18.68
CA ARG A 594 19.72 5.63 -18.05
C ARG A 594 18.45 5.51 -18.92
N ALA A 595 18.60 5.39 -20.23
CA ALA A 595 17.53 5.16 -21.19
C ALA A 595 16.79 3.81 -21.03
N ASN A 596 17.37 2.86 -20.28
CA ASN A 596 16.80 1.53 -20.04
C ASN A 596 16.27 1.36 -18.60
N ARG A 597 16.25 2.43 -17.80
CA ARG A 597 15.69 2.37 -16.44
C ARG A 597 14.17 2.29 -16.50
N CYS A 598 13.57 1.59 -15.53
CA CYS A 598 12.13 1.55 -15.37
C CYS A 598 11.60 2.98 -15.14
N GLY A 599 10.63 3.42 -15.96
CA GLY A 599 10.14 4.80 -16.01
C GLY A 599 10.77 5.68 -17.09
N ALA A 600 11.70 5.16 -17.90
CA ALA A 600 12.25 5.91 -19.02
C ALA A 600 11.22 6.10 -20.15
N VAL A 601 11.17 7.31 -20.72
CA VAL A 601 10.35 7.61 -21.90
C VAL A 601 10.99 7.04 -23.17
N ILE A 602 10.16 6.59 -24.10
CA ILE A 602 10.59 6.09 -25.41
C ILE A 602 10.66 7.29 -26.37
N ALA A 603 11.87 7.64 -26.81
CA ALA A 603 12.06 8.80 -27.68
C ALA A 603 11.50 8.55 -29.09
N PRO A 604 11.05 9.61 -29.80
CA PRO A 604 10.85 9.57 -31.24
C PRO A 604 12.15 9.20 -31.98
N ALA A 605 12.01 8.58 -33.15
CA ALA A 605 13.17 8.20 -33.97
C ALA A 605 14.11 9.39 -34.20
N ARG A 606 15.42 9.17 -34.00
CA ARG A 606 16.50 10.18 -34.16
C ARG A 606 16.44 11.37 -33.18
N THR A 607 15.73 11.25 -32.07
CA THR A 607 15.71 12.26 -30.98
C THR A 607 16.26 11.68 -29.67
N LYS A 608 16.58 12.56 -28.71
CA LYS A 608 16.95 12.16 -27.33
C LYS A 608 16.03 12.89 -26.37
N LEU A 609 15.46 12.17 -25.41
CA LEU A 609 14.64 12.72 -24.33
C LEU A 609 15.35 12.53 -22.97
N ALA A 610 14.81 13.19 -21.94
CA ALA A 610 15.28 13.06 -20.57
C ALA A 610 15.20 11.59 -20.10
N THR A 611 16.15 11.19 -19.26
CA THR A 611 16.25 9.82 -18.72
C THR A 611 16.27 9.84 -17.19
N PRO A 612 15.66 8.84 -16.52
CA PRO A 612 15.60 8.80 -15.06
C PRO A 612 16.98 8.85 -14.40
N ALA A 613 17.16 9.77 -13.44
CA ALA A 613 18.38 9.83 -12.63
C ALA A 613 18.40 8.76 -11.52
N LEU A 614 17.22 8.34 -11.05
CA LEU A 614 17.03 7.28 -10.06
C LEU A 614 16.63 5.99 -10.77
N ASP A 615 17.08 4.85 -10.22
CA ASP A 615 16.51 3.55 -10.56
C ASP A 615 15.39 3.24 -9.58
N ALA A 616 14.15 3.10 -10.09
CA ALA A 616 12.97 2.80 -9.29
C ALA A 616 12.56 1.32 -9.40
N TRP A 617 13.34 0.49 -10.10
CA TRP A 617 13.09 -0.94 -10.22
C TRP A 617 13.41 -1.66 -8.90
N LYS A 618 12.47 -2.47 -8.39
CA LYS A 618 12.59 -3.22 -7.12
C LYS A 618 13.08 -4.65 -7.35
N GLY A 619 13.13 -5.09 -8.60
CA GLY A 619 13.51 -6.44 -8.99
C GLY A 619 12.37 -7.22 -9.65
N PRO A 620 12.70 -8.36 -10.27
CA PRO A 620 11.70 -9.25 -10.85
C PRO A 620 10.79 -9.83 -9.76
N GLY A 621 9.57 -10.20 -10.15
CA GLY A 621 8.60 -10.73 -9.19
C GLY A 621 8.01 -9.67 -8.26
N GLN A 622 8.10 -8.39 -8.62
CA GLN A 622 7.55 -7.27 -7.86
C GLN A 622 6.53 -6.51 -8.71
N TRP A 623 5.45 -6.07 -8.07
CA TRP A 623 4.50 -5.15 -8.69
C TRP A 623 5.07 -3.74 -8.69
N HIS A 624 5.07 -3.13 -9.88
CA HIS A 624 5.42 -1.74 -10.10
C HIS A 624 4.26 -0.98 -10.68
N GLU A 625 3.80 0.07 -9.99
CA GLU A 625 2.81 0.99 -10.54
C GLU A 625 3.47 2.07 -11.38
N PHE A 626 2.96 2.28 -12.59
CA PHE A 626 3.33 3.39 -13.43
C PHE A 626 2.21 4.40 -13.42
N GLU A 627 2.54 5.66 -13.20
CA GLU A 627 1.60 6.77 -13.32
C GLU A 627 2.20 7.85 -14.23
N VAL A 628 1.46 8.24 -15.25
CA VAL A 628 1.85 9.30 -16.19
C VAL A 628 0.77 10.38 -16.20
N THR A 629 1.16 11.62 -15.87
CA THR A 629 0.33 12.80 -16.13
C THR A 629 0.62 13.28 -17.54
N TYR A 630 -0.38 13.20 -18.41
CA TYR A 630 -0.26 13.45 -19.85
C TYR A 630 -1.06 14.68 -20.27
N ARG A 631 -0.39 15.55 -21.02
CA ARG A 631 -1.01 16.61 -21.82
C ARG A 631 -0.91 16.25 -23.30
N ALA A 632 -2.05 16.16 -23.96
CA ALA A 632 -2.18 15.86 -25.36
C ALA A 632 -1.69 17.00 -26.26
N ALA A 633 -1.30 16.65 -27.49
CA ALA A 633 -1.03 17.64 -28.52
C ALA A 633 -2.27 18.51 -28.78
N ARG A 634 -2.06 19.80 -29.01
CA ARG A 634 -3.13 20.77 -29.32
C ARG A 634 -3.21 21.02 -30.82
N PHE A 635 -4.42 21.29 -31.29
CA PHE A 635 -4.72 21.54 -32.70
C PHE A 635 -5.67 22.72 -32.81
N ASP A 636 -5.55 23.51 -33.87
CA ASP A 636 -6.50 24.56 -34.20
C ASP A 636 -7.76 23.99 -34.88
N ALA A 637 -8.72 24.87 -35.21
CA ALA A 637 -9.96 24.50 -35.89
C ALA A 637 -9.73 23.93 -37.31
N ALA A 638 -8.59 24.21 -37.94
CA ALA A 638 -8.19 23.65 -39.23
C ALA A 638 -7.47 22.29 -39.09
N GLY A 639 -7.26 21.82 -37.87
CA GLY A 639 -6.57 20.56 -37.57
C GLY A 639 -5.04 20.67 -37.62
N GLN A 640 -4.48 21.87 -37.66
CA GLN A 640 -3.02 22.09 -37.60
C GLN A 640 -2.55 22.04 -36.15
N LYS A 641 -1.41 21.38 -35.91
CA LYS A 641 -0.84 21.22 -34.57
C LYS A 641 -0.30 22.56 -34.04
N THR A 642 -0.77 22.96 -32.86
CA THR A 642 -0.37 24.22 -32.19
C THR A 642 0.51 23.98 -30.96
N ALA A 643 0.48 22.78 -30.37
CA ALA A 643 1.38 22.40 -29.28
C ALA A 643 1.69 20.90 -29.28
N ASN A 644 2.89 20.54 -28.81
CA ASN A 644 3.33 19.16 -28.65
C ASN A 644 2.68 18.48 -27.45
N ALA A 645 2.64 17.15 -27.50
CA ALA A 645 2.25 16.35 -26.36
C ALA A 645 3.36 16.33 -25.31
N ARG A 646 3.01 16.14 -24.04
CA ARG A 646 3.95 16.16 -22.92
C ARG A 646 3.56 15.16 -21.83
N PHE A 647 4.56 14.59 -21.17
CA PHE A 647 4.41 13.97 -19.86
C PHE A 647 4.87 14.97 -18.80
N ASP A 648 3.92 15.55 -18.06
CA ASP A 648 4.23 16.49 -16.98
C ASP A 648 4.90 15.80 -15.80
N SER A 649 4.53 14.54 -15.57
CA SER A 649 5.13 13.68 -14.55
C SER A 649 5.11 12.23 -15.00
N VAL A 650 6.20 11.52 -14.73
CA VAL A 650 6.29 10.04 -14.78
C VAL A 650 6.69 9.57 -13.40
N ARG A 651 5.85 8.73 -12.79
CA ARG A 651 6.11 8.11 -11.49
C ARG A 651 6.20 6.60 -11.65
N VAL A 652 7.14 6.00 -10.93
CA VAL A 652 7.22 4.56 -10.70
C VAL A 652 7.02 4.35 -9.21
N ASP A 653 5.96 3.66 -8.87
CA ASP A 653 5.38 3.58 -7.54
C ASP A 653 5.17 5.00 -6.97
N GLU A 654 5.70 5.29 -5.80
CA GLU A 654 5.56 6.61 -5.16
C GLU A 654 6.63 7.61 -5.63
N THR A 655 7.60 7.17 -6.42
CA THR A 655 8.78 7.97 -6.81
C THR A 655 8.56 8.62 -8.17
N GLN A 656 8.60 9.96 -8.20
CA GLN A 656 8.65 10.69 -9.47
C GLN A 656 10.05 10.57 -10.08
N VAL A 657 10.14 9.93 -11.25
CA VAL A 657 11.42 9.62 -11.90
C VAL A 657 11.74 10.58 -13.05
N LEU A 658 10.72 11.20 -13.64
CA LEU A 658 10.83 12.26 -14.64
C LEU A 658 9.73 13.31 -14.46
N ALA A 659 10.01 14.52 -14.93
CA ALA A 659 9.05 15.63 -14.99
C ALA A 659 9.22 16.37 -16.32
N ASP A 660 8.13 16.96 -16.80
CA ASP A 660 8.14 17.95 -17.88
C ASP A 660 8.82 17.49 -19.19
N VAL A 661 8.42 16.31 -19.70
CA VAL A 661 9.01 15.71 -20.91
C VAL A 661 8.15 15.97 -22.14
N GLU A 662 8.64 16.80 -23.06
CA GLU A 662 7.96 17.13 -24.32
C GLU A 662 8.28 16.14 -25.46
N PHE A 663 7.26 15.76 -26.22
CA PHE A 663 7.38 14.88 -27.38
C PHE A 663 7.22 15.66 -28.69
N THR A 664 8.29 15.77 -29.48
CA THR A 664 8.25 16.40 -30.82
C THR A 664 7.55 15.55 -31.88
N GLY A 665 7.18 14.31 -31.55
CA GLY A 665 6.42 13.38 -32.39
C GLY A 665 6.13 12.07 -31.63
N PRO A 666 5.51 11.07 -32.29
CA PRO A 666 5.27 9.76 -31.68
C PRO A 666 6.55 9.03 -31.29
N SER A 667 6.50 8.26 -30.20
CA SER A 667 7.58 7.38 -29.77
C SER A 667 7.88 6.30 -30.82
N GLU A 668 9.15 5.91 -30.94
CA GLU A 668 9.56 4.81 -31.81
C GLU A 668 8.86 3.50 -31.41
N GLY A 669 8.33 2.77 -32.40
CA GLY A 669 7.62 1.51 -32.18
C GLY A 669 6.21 1.65 -31.56
N ALA A 670 5.69 2.86 -31.39
CA ALA A 670 4.34 3.06 -30.89
C ALA A 670 3.28 2.55 -31.90
N PRO A 671 2.14 1.98 -31.42
CA PRO A 671 1.11 1.40 -32.27
C PRO A 671 0.60 2.33 -33.38
N LEU A 672 0.45 3.63 -33.08
CA LEU A 672 -0.08 4.63 -34.01
C LEU A 672 1.01 5.62 -34.48
N SER A 673 2.27 5.18 -34.51
CA SER A 673 3.42 6.01 -34.90
C SER A 673 3.39 6.49 -36.35
N SER A 674 2.68 5.78 -37.24
CA SER A 674 2.50 6.14 -38.65
C SER A 674 1.25 6.96 -38.95
N GLU A 675 0.36 7.12 -37.97
CA GLU A 675 -0.87 7.92 -38.13
C GLU A 675 -0.63 9.39 -37.73
N PRO A 676 -1.37 10.35 -38.32
CA PRO A 676 -1.35 11.74 -37.86
C PRO A 676 -1.63 11.85 -36.36
N GLU A 677 -0.90 12.75 -35.68
CA GLU A 677 -1.16 13.04 -34.26
C GLU A 677 -2.58 13.59 -34.09
N ARG A 678 -3.23 13.19 -32.99
CA ARG A 678 -4.58 13.63 -32.61
C ARG A 678 -4.62 13.91 -31.12
N ALA A 679 -5.51 14.80 -30.69
CA ALA A 679 -5.69 15.15 -29.29
C ALA A 679 -6.20 13.98 -28.42
N ARG A 680 -6.79 12.95 -29.03
CA ARG A 680 -7.26 11.74 -28.33
C ARG A 680 -6.83 10.46 -29.05
N GLY A 681 -6.46 9.44 -28.28
CA GLY A 681 -6.07 8.12 -28.79
C GLY A 681 -6.27 7.01 -27.75
N PRO A 682 -6.08 5.74 -28.14
CA PRO A 682 -6.26 4.62 -27.21
C PRO A 682 -5.18 4.61 -26.12
N PHE A 683 -5.49 3.96 -25.00
CA PHE A 683 -4.51 3.56 -24.00
C PHE A 683 -4.01 2.16 -24.36
N VAL A 684 -2.68 1.97 -24.46
CA VAL A 684 -2.10 0.70 -24.91
C VAL A 684 -1.06 0.19 -23.92
N LEU A 685 -1.19 -1.07 -23.54
CA LEU A 685 -0.24 -1.80 -22.70
C LEU A 685 0.36 -2.95 -23.51
N ARG A 686 1.68 -3.04 -23.54
CA ARG A 686 2.42 -4.03 -24.31
C ARG A 686 3.39 -4.79 -23.40
N GLY A 687 3.37 -6.11 -23.50
CA GLY A 687 4.40 -6.99 -22.94
C GLY A 687 5.41 -7.41 -23.99
N ILE A 688 6.69 -7.34 -23.65
CA ILE A 688 7.77 -7.97 -24.40
C ILE A 688 8.17 -9.22 -23.63
N GLY A 689 7.64 -10.37 -24.07
CA GLY A 689 7.62 -11.61 -23.30
C GLY A 689 6.41 -11.72 -22.37
N THR A 690 6.45 -12.67 -21.45
CA THR A 690 5.39 -12.92 -20.46
C THR A 690 5.46 -11.86 -19.36
N ILE A 691 4.37 -11.14 -19.15
CA ILE A 691 4.19 -10.11 -18.12
C ILE A 691 2.81 -10.26 -17.46
N ALA A 692 2.64 -9.68 -16.29
CA ALA A 692 1.32 -9.49 -15.68
C ALA A 692 0.96 -8.01 -15.54
N LEU A 693 -0.33 -7.71 -15.72
CA LEU A 693 -0.93 -6.40 -15.55
C LEU A 693 -1.93 -6.39 -14.39
N GLY A 694 -2.04 -5.26 -13.72
CA GLY A 694 -3.03 -5.01 -12.69
C GLY A 694 -3.36 -3.52 -12.54
N GLY A 695 -4.45 -3.19 -11.85
CA GLY A 695 -4.76 -1.81 -11.46
C GLY A 695 -4.87 -0.79 -12.60
N VAL A 696 -5.23 -1.23 -13.82
CA VAL A 696 -5.29 -0.40 -15.03
C VAL A 696 -6.43 0.61 -14.93
N ARG A 697 -6.08 1.91 -15.00
CA ARG A 697 -7.03 3.00 -14.82
C ARG A 697 -6.61 4.29 -15.51
N VAL A 698 -7.58 5.12 -15.83
CA VAL A 698 -7.37 6.46 -16.38
C VAL A 698 -8.21 7.45 -15.60
N ARG A 699 -7.62 8.58 -15.21
CA ARG A 699 -8.35 9.75 -14.71
C ARG A 699 -8.26 10.83 -15.76
N PRO A 700 -9.25 10.95 -16.66
CA PRO A 700 -9.29 12.03 -17.63
C PRO A 700 -9.18 13.37 -16.90
N GLU A 701 -8.44 14.31 -17.48
CA GLU A 701 -8.54 15.69 -17.03
C GLU A 701 -10.01 16.10 -17.21
N ARG A 702 -10.59 16.64 -16.14
CA ARG A 702 -11.93 17.23 -16.24
C ARG A 702 -11.82 18.27 -17.35
N ALA A 703 -12.57 18.09 -18.44
CA ALA A 703 -12.86 19.23 -19.31
C ALA A 703 -13.31 20.34 -18.37
N GLU A 704 -12.59 21.47 -18.35
CA GLU A 704 -12.88 22.57 -17.44
C GLU A 704 -14.39 22.73 -17.42
N ARG A 705 -15.00 22.52 -16.24
CA ARG A 705 -16.39 22.88 -16.06
C ARG A 705 -16.44 24.33 -16.50
N GLU A 706 -17.28 24.64 -17.48
CA GLU A 706 -17.68 26.02 -17.68
C GLU A 706 -17.99 26.56 -16.27
N PRO A 707 -17.27 27.58 -15.78
CA PRO A 707 -17.46 28.09 -14.43
C PRO A 707 -18.95 28.34 -14.21
N ALA A 708 -19.43 28.22 -12.97
CA ALA A 708 -20.86 28.44 -12.68
C ALA A 708 -21.38 29.80 -13.22
N ALA A 709 -20.50 30.78 -13.41
CA ALA A 709 -20.75 32.08 -14.04
C ALA A 709 -20.96 32.04 -15.57
N THR A 710 -20.52 31.00 -16.30
CA THR A 710 -20.73 30.80 -17.76
C THR A 710 -21.80 29.77 -18.10
N ARG A 711 -22.51 29.17 -17.12
CA ARG A 711 -23.74 28.37 -17.35
C ARG A 711 -24.87 29.13 -18.11
N ALA A 712 -24.65 30.41 -18.41
CA ALA A 712 -25.65 31.37 -18.87
C ALA A 712 -26.16 31.19 -20.31
N GLU A 713 -25.57 30.31 -21.15
CA GLU A 713 -26.12 30.01 -22.47
C GLU A 713 -26.60 28.55 -22.61
N GLY A 714 -27.88 28.33 -22.31
CA GLY A 714 -28.63 27.13 -22.72
C GLY A 714 -28.75 26.00 -21.70
N TRP A 715 -28.07 26.03 -20.55
CA TRP A 715 -28.24 25.04 -19.48
C TRP A 715 -29.26 25.49 -18.43
N THR A 716 -30.19 24.60 -18.09
CA THR A 716 -31.17 24.80 -17.01
C THR A 716 -30.81 23.88 -15.84
N PRO A 717 -30.56 24.40 -14.62
CA PRO A 717 -30.40 23.56 -13.45
C PRO A 717 -31.74 22.87 -13.13
N LEU A 718 -31.68 21.55 -12.93
CA LEU A 718 -32.81 20.78 -12.41
C LEU A 718 -32.70 20.61 -10.89
N TYR A 719 -31.47 20.57 -10.35
CA TYR A 719 -31.16 20.62 -8.93
C TYR A 719 -30.04 21.64 -8.71
N ASP A 720 -30.26 22.61 -7.83
CA ASP A 720 -29.37 23.75 -7.57
C ASP A 720 -28.48 23.58 -6.33
N GLY A 721 -28.74 22.57 -5.50
CA GLY A 721 -27.98 22.30 -4.28
C GLY A 721 -28.61 22.86 -3.00
N GLU A 722 -29.78 23.50 -3.09
CA GLU A 722 -30.41 24.14 -1.92
C GLU A 722 -31.58 23.33 -1.38
N ASP A 723 -32.56 23.01 -2.23
CA ASP A 723 -33.76 22.27 -1.81
C ASP A 723 -34.33 21.37 -2.92
N LEU A 724 -35.51 20.79 -2.66
CA LEU A 724 -36.21 19.88 -3.58
C LEU A 724 -37.33 20.59 -4.37
N GLN A 725 -37.31 21.91 -4.48
CA GLN A 725 -38.30 22.65 -5.26
C GLN A 725 -38.25 22.20 -6.73
N GLY A 726 -39.42 21.93 -7.30
CA GLY A 726 -39.54 21.41 -8.67
C GLY A 726 -39.43 19.89 -8.79
N PHE A 727 -39.30 19.17 -7.66
CA PHE A 727 -39.36 17.72 -7.61
C PHE A 727 -40.61 17.18 -6.90
N THR A 728 -41.07 16.00 -7.33
CA THR A 728 -42.12 15.21 -6.68
C THR A 728 -41.62 13.79 -6.45
N ALA A 729 -41.65 13.32 -5.20
CA ALA A 729 -41.23 11.96 -4.85
C ALA A 729 -42.40 10.97 -4.97
N THR A 730 -42.11 9.76 -5.45
CA THR A 730 -43.00 8.60 -5.39
C THR A 730 -42.30 7.40 -4.75
N GLY A 731 -43.07 6.44 -4.23
CA GLY A 731 -42.55 5.30 -3.47
C GLY A 731 -42.27 5.60 -1.99
N ALA A 732 -41.45 4.76 -1.36
CA ALA A 732 -41.12 4.79 0.08
C ALA A 732 -39.67 5.21 0.37
N ALA A 733 -38.93 5.64 -0.65
CA ALA A 733 -37.61 6.22 -0.50
C ALA A 733 -37.64 7.51 0.36
N GLN A 734 -36.58 7.70 1.13
CA GLN A 734 -36.33 8.90 1.92
C GLN A 734 -35.39 9.82 1.16
N TRP A 735 -35.79 11.08 1.00
CA TRP A 735 -35.02 12.12 0.31
C TRP A 735 -34.66 13.23 1.28
N LYS A 736 -33.38 13.63 1.28
CA LYS A 736 -32.90 14.77 2.07
C LYS A 736 -31.77 15.49 1.34
N VAL A 737 -31.60 16.77 1.65
CA VAL A 737 -30.42 17.57 1.27
C VAL A 737 -29.59 17.79 2.53
N ASP A 738 -28.29 17.53 2.48
CA ASP A 738 -27.39 17.78 3.60
C ASP A 738 -26.82 19.21 3.62
N GLU A 739 -26.00 19.53 4.62
CA GLU A 739 -25.43 20.87 4.82
C GLU A 739 -24.46 21.29 3.69
N ASP A 740 -23.95 20.33 2.92
CA ASP A 740 -23.05 20.57 1.77
C ASP A 740 -23.82 20.65 0.43
N GLY A 741 -25.16 20.63 0.48
CA GLY A 741 -26.03 20.68 -0.70
C GLY A 741 -26.10 19.37 -1.47
N VAL A 742 -25.75 18.23 -0.85
CA VAL A 742 -25.86 16.91 -1.47
C VAL A 742 -27.27 16.36 -1.29
N LEU A 743 -27.95 16.10 -2.40
CA LEU A 743 -29.21 15.36 -2.40
C LEU A 743 -28.92 13.86 -2.18
N GLN A 744 -29.53 13.27 -1.16
CA GLN A 744 -29.42 11.86 -0.82
C GLN A 744 -30.78 11.16 -0.94
N GLY A 745 -30.83 10.06 -1.69
CA GLY A 745 -31.89 9.06 -1.67
C GLY A 745 -31.45 7.84 -0.86
N SER A 746 -32.33 7.35 0.03
CA SER A 746 -32.06 6.18 0.89
C SER A 746 -33.34 5.45 1.27
N GLY A 747 -33.24 4.30 1.93
CA GLY A 747 -34.40 3.51 2.33
C GLY A 747 -34.99 2.71 1.15
N GLU A 748 -36.28 2.37 1.25
CA GLU A 748 -36.97 1.52 0.27
C GLU A 748 -37.05 2.15 -1.13
N HIS A 749 -37.60 1.41 -2.09
CA HIS A 749 -37.75 1.87 -3.48
C HIS A 749 -38.53 3.18 -3.59
N GLY A 750 -38.06 4.10 -4.44
CA GLY A 750 -38.78 5.31 -4.82
C GLY A 750 -38.05 6.16 -5.86
N VAL A 751 -38.77 7.07 -6.49
CA VAL A 751 -38.24 7.93 -7.56
C VAL A 751 -38.55 9.39 -7.29
N LEU A 752 -37.55 10.26 -7.45
CA LEU A 752 -37.70 11.70 -7.37
C LEU A 752 -37.81 12.30 -8.79
N TRP A 753 -38.99 12.79 -9.14
CA TRP A 753 -39.34 13.23 -10.49
C TRP A 753 -39.26 14.74 -10.68
N THR A 754 -38.75 15.21 -11.80
CA THR A 754 -38.88 16.62 -12.19
C THR A 754 -40.33 16.99 -12.52
N ALA A 755 -40.74 18.21 -12.23
CA ALA A 755 -42.08 18.71 -12.55
C ALA A 755 -42.41 18.75 -14.06
N ARG A 756 -41.42 19.12 -14.90
CA ARG A 756 -41.57 19.14 -16.37
C ARG A 756 -41.54 17.72 -16.93
N ASP A 757 -42.49 17.40 -17.81
CA ASP A 757 -42.76 16.03 -18.30
C ASP A 757 -42.79 15.87 -19.83
N ASP A 758 -42.31 16.87 -20.57
CA ASP A 758 -42.34 16.90 -22.03
C ASP A 758 -40.95 16.98 -22.67
N TRP A 759 -39.89 16.57 -21.96
CA TRP A 759 -38.52 16.56 -22.50
C TRP A 759 -38.39 15.60 -23.67
N THR A 760 -37.84 16.08 -24.79
CA THR A 760 -37.59 15.30 -26.00
C THR A 760 -36.08 15.18 -26.24
N ASN A 761 -35.46 16.15 -26.91
CA ASN A 761 -34.04 16.16 -27.24
C ASN A 761 -33.26 16.96 -26.20
N PHE A 762 -32.31 16.31 -25.53
CA PHE A 762 -31.54 16.99 -24.50
C PHE A 762 -30.19 16.31 -24.21
N VAL A 763 -29.32 17.09 -23.56
CA VAL A 763 -28.17 16.60 -22.81
C VAL A 763 -28.44 16.84 -21.33
N LEU A 764 -28.27 15.81 -20.51
CA LEU A 764 -28.32 15.84 -19.06
C LEU A 764 -26.89 15.73 -18.52
N ASP A 765 -26.55 16.56 -17.53
CA ASP A 765 -25.27 16.55 -16.84
C ASP A 765 -25.53 16.38 -15.35
N ALA A 766 -25.02 15.29 -14.78
CA ALA A 766 -25.22 14.93 -13.39
C ALA A 766 -23.88 14.67 -12.71
N ARG A 767 -23.83 14.89 -11.41
CA ARG A 767 -22.73 14.39 -10.57
C ARG A 767 -23.29 13.49 -9.50
N VAL A 768 -22.98 12.21 -9.61
CA VAL A 768 -23.61 11.13 -8.83
C VAL A 768 -22.57 10.33 -8.07
N LYS A 769 -23.01 9.73 -6.95
CA LYS A 769 -22.30 8.74 -6.16
C LYS A 769 -23.30 7.67 -5.72
N ILE A 770 -22.85 6.43 -5.64
CA ILE A 770 -23.66 5.29 -5.20
C ILE A 770 -22.86 4.51 -4.16
N SER A 771 -23.53 4.10 -3.09
CA SER A 771 -22.90 3.36 -2.01
C SER A 771 -22.40 1.98 -2.45
N GLU A 772 -21.51 1.39 -1.65
CA GLU A 772 -21.25 -0.04 -1.76
C GLU A 772 -22.56 -0.84 -1.61
N GLY A 773 -22.74 -1.85 -2.47
CA GLY A 773 -23.98 -2.62 -2.59
C GLY A 773 -25.18 -1.84 -3.12
N GLY A 774 -25.02 -0.58 -3.54
CA GLY A 774 -26.11 0.26 -4.01
C GLY A 774 -26.44 0.10 -5.51
N LEU A 775 -27.71 0.30 -5.82
CA LEU A 775 -28.29 0.38 -7.16
C LEU A 775 -29.23 1.60 -7.24
N ALA A 776 -29.15 2.32 -8.35
CA ALA A 776 -29.97 3.48 -8.67
C ALA A 776 -30.02 3.68 -10.20
N ALA A 777 -30.80 4.64 -10.66
CA ALA A 777 -30.84 5.04 -12.06
C ALA A 777 -31.24 6.50 -12.25
N LEU A 778 -30.80 7.09 -13.37
CA LEU A 778 -31.42 8.28 -13.94
C LEU A 778 -32.40 7.87 -15.04
N TRP A 779 -33.66 8.22 -14.86
CA TRP A 779 -34.74 7.99 -15.81
C TRP A 779 -34.80 9.15 -16.82
N LEU A 780 -34.94 8.81 -18.10
CA LEU A 780 -34.90 9.72 -19.25
C LEU A 780 -36.17 9.49 -20.09
N ARG A 781 -36.86 10.58 -20.46
CA ARG A 781 -38.16 10.51 -21.16
C ARG A 781 -39.10 9.52 -20.48
N ALA A 782 -39.26 9.65 -19.16
CA ALA A 782 -39.96 8.66 -18.36
C ALA A 782 -41.20 9.23 -17.67
N GLU A 783 -42.10 8.33 -17.26
CA GLU A 783 -43.28 8.64 -16.46
C GLU A 783 -43.41 7.64 -15.31
N ASP A 784 -44.27 7.96 -14.34
CA ASP A 784 -44.68 7.03 -13.30
C ASP A 784 -45.93 6.29 -13.78
N ALA A 785 -45.77 5.01 -14.13
CA ALA A 785 -46.84 4.12 -14.57
C ALA A 785 -47.21 3.17 -13.41
N ASP A 786 -48.24 3.56 -12.65
CA ASP A 786 -48.78 2.81 -11.50
C ASP A 786 -47.74 2.49 -10.41
N GLY A 787 -46.93 3.49 -10.03
CA GLY A 787 -45.89 3.36 -9.01
C GLY A 787 -44.60 2.72 -9.54
N LYS A 788 -44.45 2.62 -10.86
CA LYS A 788 -43.26 2.08 -11.51
C LYS A 788 -42.76 3.03 -12.61
N PRO A 789 -41.47 3.36 -12.63
CA PRO A 789 -40.93 4.18 -13.70
C PRO A 789 -40.99 3.46 -15.06
N ALA A 790 -41.48 4.16 -16.08
CA ALA A 790 -41.56 3.68 -17.46
C ALA A 790 -40.92 4.69 -18.41
N GLY A 791 -39.88 4.26 -19.14
CA GLY A 791 -39.12 5.12 -20.06
C GLY A 791 -37.75 4.52 -20.36
N TYR A 792 -36.78 5.36 -20.71
CA TYR A 792 -35.37 4.96 -20.74
C TYR A 792 -34.76 5.15 -19.35
N SER A 793 -33.82 4.29 -18.98
CA SER A 793 -33.06 4.43 -17.74
C SER A 793 -31.57 4.31 -18.02
N ALA A 794 -30.78 5.04 -17.25
CA ALA A 794 -29.34 5.01 -17.26
C ALA A 794 -28.86 4.58 -15.87
N ALA A 795 -28.22 3.41 -15.80
CA ALA A 795 -27.88 2.79 -14.53
C ALA A 795 -26.86 3.62 -13.74
N ILE A 796 -27.00 3.62 -12.41
CA ILE A 796 -26.02 4.08 -11.44
C ILE A 796 -25.74 2.89 -10.51
N ASN A 797 -24.64 2.20 -10.77
CA ASN A 797 -24.27 0.97 -10.07
C ASN A 797 -22.76 0.80 -10.11
N SER A 798 -22.19 0.50 -8.95
CA SER A 798 -20.80 0.10 -8.82
C SER A 798 -20.66 -1.35 -8.40
N SER A 799 -21.32 -1.81 -7.34
CA SER A 799 -21.01 -3.10 -6.70
C SER A 799 -22.20 -4.01 -6.46
N TYR A 800 -23.41 -3.59 -6.83
CA TYR A 800 -24.60 -4.44 -6.75
C TYR A 800 -24.49 -5.62 -7.75
N PRO A 801 -24.95 -6.83 -7.42
CA PRO A 801 -24.78 -8.04 -8.23
C PRO A 801 -25.66 -8.09 -9.50
N ASP A 802 -26.00 -6.95 -10.07
CA ASP A 802 -26.61 -6.79 -11.39
C ASP A 802 -25.52 -6.34 -12.39
N PRO A 803 -25.26 -7.07 -13.50
CA PRO A 803 -24.21 -6.73 -14.48
C PRO A 803 -24.58 -5.53 -15.38
N GLN A 804 -25.24 -4.52 -14.82
CA GLN A 804 -25.59 -3.24 -15.45
C GLN A 804 -24.91 -2.12 -14.66
N TYR A 805 -23.62 -1.88 -14.91
CA TYR A 805 -22.86 -0.85 -14.18
C TYR A 805 -23.14 0.56 -14.69
N THR A 806 -22.72 1.58 -13.93
CA THR A 806 -22.87 2.99 -14.28
C THR A 806 -22.47 3.25 -15.73
N GLY A 807 -23.38 3.83 -16.51
CA GLY A 807 -23.22 4.00 -17.96
C GLY A 807 -24.10 3.08 -18.81
N SER A 808 -24.66 2.02 -18.23
CA SER A 808 -25.55 1.10 -18.94
C SER A 808 -26.91 1.74 -19.23
N PHE A 809 -27.50 1.35 -20.35
CA PHE A 809 -28.91 1.54 -20.68
C PHE A 809 -29.59 0.16 -20.63
N PRO A 810 -30.19 -0.25 -19.49
CA PRO A 810 -30.74 -1.60 -19.33
C PRO A 810 -31.72 -1.98 -20.45
N GLY A 811 -31.51 -3.16 -21.02
CA GLY A 811 -32.29 -3.68 -22.16
C GLY A 811 -31.87 -3.16 -23.54
N LEU A 812 -30.93 -2.20 -23.63
CA LEU A 812 -30.45 -1.62 -24.88
C LEU A 812 -28.92 -1.77 -25.07
N ALA A 813 -28.15 -1.35 -24.07
CA ALA A 813 -26.69 -1.42 -24.08
C ALA A 813 -26.15 -1.57 -22.66
N SER A 814 -25.61 -2.75 -22.35
CA SER A 814 -25.05 -3.06 -21.03
C SER A 814 -23.56 -2.76 -20.98
N LEU A 815 -23.08 -2.37 -19.81
CA LEU A 815 -21.66 -2.23 -19.51
C LEU A 815 -21.31 -3.19 -18.37
N GLY A 816 -20.49 -4.20 -18.67
CA GLY A 816 -20.06 -5.25 -17.74
C GLY A 816 -18.79 -4.93 -16.94
N THR A 817 -17.97 -3.99 -17.39
CA THR A 817 -16.84 -3.44 -16.63
C THR A 817 -17.32 -2.40 -15.62
N GLN A 818 -16.94 -2.57 -14.35
CA GLN A 818 -17.17 -1.55 -13.32
C GLN A 818 -16.16 -0.41 -13.49
N LEU A 819 -16.57 0.69 -14.10
CA LEU A 819 -15.70 1.85 -14.34
C LEU A 819 -15.50 2.73 -13.11
N VAL A 820 -16.55 2.91 -12.29
CA VAL A 820 -16.55 3.81 -11.13
C VAL A 820 -16.65 2.97 -9.86
N GLY A 821 -15.75 3.19 -8.92
CA GLY A 821 -15.79 2.53 -7.61
C GLY A 821 -17.03 2.94 -6.80
N ALA A 822 -17.45 2.08 -5.86
CA ALA A 822 -18.44 2.46 -4.86
C ALA A 822 -17.97 3.68 -4.05
N ASP A 823 -18.91 4.45 -3.51
CA ASP A 823 -18.64 5.61 -2.66
C ASP A 823 -17.73 6.66 -3.32
N THR A 824 -17.72 6.69 -4.65
CA THR A 824 -16.90 7.60 -5.44
C THR A 824 -17.76 8.48 -6.33
N TRP A 825 -17.50 9.79 -6.32
CA TRP A 825 -18.16 10.74 -7.21
C TRP A 825 -17.71 10.54 -8.66
N CYS A 826 -18.66 10.53 -9.59
CA CYS A 826 -18.39 10.66 -11.02
C CYS A 826 -19.24 11.76 -11.67
N ASP A 827 -18.70 12.36 -12.72
CA ASP A 827 -19.52 13.16 -13.64
C ASP A 827 -20.18 12.20 -14.63
N TYR A 828 -21.50 12.26 -14.73
CA TYR A 828 -22.32 11.40 -15.55
C TYR A 828 -23.16 12.24 -16.50
N ARG A 829 -22.77 12.23 -17.78
CA ARG A 829 -23.46 12.97 -18.84
C ARG A 829 -24.22 11.99 -19.72
N LEU A 830 -25.48 12.32 -19.99
CA LEU A 830 -26.40 11.52 -20.76
C LEU A 830 -26.96 12.37 -21.90
N GLU A 831 -27.13 11.79 -23.07
CA GLU A 831 -27.83 12.43 -24.18
C GLU A 831 -28.94 11.53 -24.67
N CYS A 832 -30.11 12.12 -24.92
CA CYS A 832 -31.26 11.48 -25.52
C CYS A 832 -31.74 12.34 -26.68
N THR A 833 -31.61 11.84 -27.92
CA THR A 833 -31.93 12.60 -29.13
C THR A 833 -32.68 11.75 -30.15
N ASP A 834 -33.66 12.36 -30.81
CA ASP A 834 -34.30 11.74 -31.96
C ASP A 834 -33.33 11.68 -33.14
N VAL A 835 -33.25 10.51 -33.77
CA VAL A 835 -32.57 10.29 -35.05
C VAL A 835 -33.56 9.72 -36.07
N ALA A 836 -33.17 9.69 -37.35
CA ALA A 836 -34.06 9.29 -38.44
C ALA A 836 -34.76 7.93 -38.18
N ASP A 837 -34.02 6.97 -37.62
CA ASP A 837 -34.40 5.57 -37.44
C ASP A 837 -34.63 5.16 -35.98
N GLY A 838 -34.75 6.10 -35.04
CA GLY A 838 -34.99 5.77 -33.63
C GLY A 838 -34.73 6.90 -32.65
N VAL A 839 -34.40 6.53 -31.41
CA VAL A 839 -33.92 7.41 -30.35
C VAL A 839 -32.49 7.01 -30.01
N ARG A 840 -31.54 7.94 -30.16
CA ARG A 840 -30.14 7.72 -29.81
C ARG A 840 -29.90 8.08 -28.34
N LEU A 841 -29.26 7.17 -27.63
CA LEU A 841 -28.86 7.30 -26.23
C LEU A 841 -27.35 7.21 -26.12
N ARG A 842 -26.75 8.18 -25.43
CA ARG A 842 -25.30 8.23 -25.22
C ARG A 842 -24.96 8.50 -23.77
N ALA A 843 -23.93 7.81 -23.27
CA ALA A 843 -23.48 7.93 -21.88
C ALA A 843 -21.97 8.23 -21.82
N TRP A 844 -21.63 9.34 -21.18
CA TRP A 844 -20.27 9.71 -20.85
C TRP A 844 -20.05 9.66 -19.35
N ILE A 845 -18.92 9.09 -18.95
CA ILE A 845 -18.50 9.02 -17.54
C ILE A 845 -17.14 9.71 -17.46
N ASN A 846 -17.04 10.72 -16.60
CA ASN A 846 -15.85 11.56 -16.45
C ASN A 846 -15.32 12.08 -17.82
N GLY A 847 -16.24 12.44 -18.73
CA GLY A 847 -15.91 12.99 -20.06
C GLY A 847 -15.55 11.99 -21.16
N VAL A 848 -15.63 10.68 -20.89
CA VAL A 848 -15.34 9.60 -21.85
C VAL A 848 -16.64 8.89 -22.25
N LEU A 849 -16.89 8.76 -23.56
CA LEU A 849 -18.07 8.08 -24.11
C LEU A 849 -17.90 6.57 -24.00
N PHE A 850 -18.81 5.89 -23.29
CA PHE A 850 -18.75 4.43 -23.11
C PHE A 850 -19.88 3.67 -23.80
N ASN A 851 -21.06 4.28 -23.91
CA ASN A 851 -22.21 3.73 -24.63
C ASN A 851 -22.79 4.73 -25.61
N ASP A 852 -23.11 4.24 -26.82
CA ASP A 852 -23.74 4.97 -27.91
C ASP A 852 -24.63 3.99 -28.68
N VAL A 853 -25.93 4.08 -28.45
CA VAL A 853 -26.91 3.09 -28.94
C VAL A 853 -28.12 3.80 -29.52
N VAL A 854 -28.75 3.18 -30.52
CA VAL A 854 -30.02 3.63 -31.09
C VAL A 854 -31.11 2.61 -30.73
N ASP A 855 -32.14 3.07 -30.05
CA ASP A 855 -33.39 2.33 -29.89
C ASP A 855 -34.28 2.55 -31.11
N HIS A 856 -34.39 1.54 -31.96
CA HIS A 856 -35.23 1.55 -33.16
C HIS A 856 -36.73 1.38 -32.86
N THR A 857 -37.10 0.97 -31.63
CA THR A 857 -38.50 0.78 -31.25
C THR A 857 -39.20 2.08 -30.84
N ARG A 858 -38.41 3.12 -30.49
CA ARG A 858 -38.90 4.40 -29.97
C ARG A 858 -39.76 4.22 -28.71
N LYS A 859 -39.25 3.45 -27.75
CA LYS A 859 -39.92 3.13 -26.47
C LYS A 859 -40.57 4.34 -25.79
N ALA A 860 -39.94 5.51 -25.82
CA ALA A 860 -40.51 6.76 -25.30
C ALA A 860 -40.17 7.97 -26.18
N SER A 861 -41.19 8.74 -26.55
CA SER A 861 -41.03 9.95 -27.39
C SER A 861 -40.72 11.21 -26.59
N LYS A 862 -41.25 11.32 -25.36
CA LYS A 862 -41.02 12.41 -24.42
C LYS A 862 -41.27 11.95 -22.98
N GLY A 863 -40.85 12.71 -21.98
CA GLY A 863 -41.19 12.44 -20.58
C GLY A 863 -40.42 13.28 -19.57
N ARG A 864 -40.52 12.92 -18.30
CA ARG A 864 -39.78 13.50 -17.16
C ARG A 864 -38.35 13.00 -17.09
N ILE A 865 -37.57 13.66 -16.22
CA ILE A 865 -36.32 13.13 -15.66
C ILE A 865 -36.62 12.62 -14.23
N GLY A 866 -36.06 11.49 -13.86
CA GLY A 866 -36.23 10.91 -12.51
C GLY A 866 -34.93 10.41 -11.92
N LEU A 867 -34.72 10.59 -10.61
CA LEU A 867 -33.64 9.96 -9.85
C LEU A 867 -34.23 8.82 -9.01
N GLU A 868 -33.78 7.59 -9.25
CA GLU A 868 -34.28 6.40 -8.55
C GLU A 868 -33.38 5.98 -7.39
N GLN A 869 -34.02 5.70 -6.25
CA GLN A 869 -33.47 4.98 -5.11
C GLN A 869 -34.06 3.56 -5.12
N HIS A 870 -33.23 2.52 -5.25
CA HIS A 870 -33.75 1.21 -5.63
C HIS A 870 -34.19 0.30 -4.47
N HIS A 871 -33.45 0.24 -3.34
CA HIS A 871 -33.75 -0.66 -2.22
C HIS A 871 -33.10 -0.18 -0.90
N ALA A 872 -33.54 -0.71 0.24
CA ALA A 872 -33.11 -0.29 1.59
C ALA A 872 -31.61 -0.29 1.88
N GLY A 873 -30.82 -1.07 1.13
CA GLY A 873 -29.37 -1.16 1.25
C GLY A 873 -28.61 -0.23 0.30
N SER A 874 -29.32 0.50 -0.56
CA SER A 874 -28.74 1.46 -1.51
C SER A 874 -28.77 2.86 -0.93
N VAL A 875 -27.74 3.65 -1.24
CA VAL A 875 -27.75 5.10 -1.03
C VAL A 875 -27.23 5.75 -2.29
N VAL A 876 -28.11 6.52 -2.96
CA VAL A 876 -27.74 7.36 -4.09
C VAL A 876 -27.55 8.80 -3.64
N GLU A 877 -26.49 9.43 -4.11
CA GLU A 877 -26.18 10.82 -3.82
C GLU A 877 -25.98 11.61 -5.13
N LEU A 878 -26.48 12.84 -5.14
CA LEU A 878 -26.44 13.75 -6.27
C LEU A 878 -25.98 15.13 -5.79
N ARG A 879 -24.89 15.64 -6.37
CA ARG A 879 -24.38 17.00 -6.10
C ARG A 879 -24.91 18.06 -7.05
N SER A 880 -25.24 17.67 -8.28
CA SER A 880 -25.73 18.60 -9.30
C SER A 880 -26.46 17.85 -10.39
N LEU A 881 -27.53 18.45 -10.92
CA LEU A 881 -28.23 17.97 -12.11
C LEU A 881 -28.64 19.17 -12.96
N ALA A 882 -28.25 19.18 -14.23
CA ALA A 882 -28.60 20.22 -15.18
C ALA A 882 -28.93 19.62 -16.54
N ILE A 883 -29.80 20.28 -17.29
CA ILE A 883 -30.26 19.84 -18.60
C ILE A 883 -30.09 20.96 -19.63
N ARG A 884 -29.69 20.60 -20.85
CA ARG A 884 -29.67 21.49 -22.00
C ARG A 884 -30.55 20.91 -23.10
N GLU A 885 -31.60 21.64 -23.43
CA GLU A 885 -32.50 21.29 -24.53
C GLU A 885 -31.76 21.44 -25.86
N LEU A 886 -31.95 20.48 -26.76
CA LEU A 886 -31.38 20.48 -28.09
C LEU A 886 -32.49 20.73 -29.12
N PRO A 887 -32.18 21.35 -30.28
CA PRO A 887 -33.15 21.52 -31.34
C PRO A 887 -33.77 20.18 -31.77
N ALA A 888 -35.02 20.21 -32.22
CA ALA A 888 -35.61 19.08 -32.93
C ALA A 888 -34.75 18.79 -34.19
N ALA A 889 -34.46 17.51 -34.45
CA ALA A 889 -33.78 17.13 -35.68
C ALA A 889 -34.62 17.62 -36.88
N ALA A 890 -34.00 18.30 -37.85
CA ALA A 890 -34.66 18.60 -39.11
C ALA A 890 -35.03 17.27 -39.76
N ARG A 891 -36.34 17.01 -39.86
CA ARG A 891 -36.90 15.74 -40.33
C ARG A 891 -36.61 15.48 -41.80
#